data_AF-A0A939D8H6-F1
#
_entry.id   AF-A0A939D8H6-F1
#
_cell.length_a   1.000
_cell.length_b   1.000
_cell.length_c   1.000
_cell.angle_alpha   90.00
_cell.angle_beta   90.00
_cell.angle_gamma   90.00
#
_symmetry.space_group_name_H-M   'P 1'
#
loop_
_entity.id
_entity.type
_entity.pdbx_description
1 polymer ?
#
loop_
_entity_poly.entity_id
_entity_poly.type
_entity_poly.pdbx_seq_one_letter_code
_entity_poly.pdbx_strand_id
1 'polypeptide(L)'
;MILNKIRGGDRSIPKYLLDYISSTHDAVKNPKEKKRIDLVHPSDEALFERQVQEILNVKNAPIGKWPSKFMPAFMQQIAINLAIKKGTSELFQENGEIFSVNGPPGTGKTTLLKEIVVSNIIERALLMSKFDNPEDAFIEHTFTHGSKQNRAYSQYTQHWYSLKDDRINDFSVLVTSCNNAAVENISKELPLGSGILKDLKATDDDSDEVKAVLSEVSDLFDFSKSFETESYEKNSVEYPEVYFTYYAQKLLDENDVWGLVAASLGKKKNIRDFYRSVLSPLRWDFYPKKDSAAKRLPKYKAAKEKFIAQEKLVHEIQEQIGHICNLSIDQSKLKQEIAQAENDYSLYLSVSRTRKDDIKREVEKVQTKLTEKAEESNGISAEKKILEEKKVELEHQKQEGEKKVTALRLEAFKVLNSIGKRPLLFRKAEYDQKLQYAQKVAADYDKQAEKQASKNAEISADLQRIVVEWKATTSKLITVIEALTGLKTDIQKLDSESAEIDTTLEYKQQVLEGTKEAFEKTISEYSAALKGLNDGKELNKDFVRELLSEDINTSTDAQITNPWFTQRYNREREKLFYYAMKTNKEFILSSKKCRDNFTSLAHYWGLQMGDEKEKIVFHKEDREACVGALYQTLFLLVPVISTTFASVGTFLRDVKGSKVIGTLIVDEAGQAQPQMAVGALYRSRKAVIVGDPKQVEPVVTDDLKLLKKVFDDADLKPYTSSKTISVQSCADEMNVFGTYLDNPEHPDFPDWVGCPLLVHRRCISPMYEISNTISYNGIMKQKTGQPNAELMESFIYEKSQWIQIDGKEKGDKNHFVVAQADKVCEMLEIAFEKKEFPSLYIISPFTTVVSGIRFYIRTYRKSHPTSKLAKSQMFDEWLLKNIGTVHTFQGKEANEVIFLLGCDGSKDAEGAIGWVNNNIVNVAATRAKFRLYIIGDAIIWSGNDNLRTAKNIMDTFAIKEIHSIMTDEEMDDASRENALNHAIKGLPSVSAFPAEETQGENGITEYSVNTDGLMVGLETHSFMKEPFTPEQLIKFGFSSQDEISKLNPKVRKNLELGMRLFYFFQPIYEINKDFDASCCAILFCKAMELQMKGCFKEGIQHALPDYEIKGKGKGRERVKLKDAQPNELTLGTFQYVINKNIPALSRKMKMLEASIYDEKWWSEFYKKLSSCTDKRNKCCHDGLFEWKHLSQLLSDMFMESGNSPKIAGLMFESQIGEKLKSALCISGDGSKEKPWKKN
;
A
#
# COMPACT_ATOMS: atom_id res chain seq x y z
N MET A 1 -13.74 -33.38 8.91
CA MET A 1 -14.28 -32.96 10.23
C MET A 1 -14.93 -31.58 10.12
N ILE A 2 -14.17 -30.51 9.91
CA ILE A 2 -14.71 -29.12 9.88
C ILE A 2 -15.76 -28.96 8.77
N LEU A 3 -15.50 -29.45 7.56
CA LEU A 3 -16.49 -29.44 6.47
C LEU A 3 -17.78 -30.19 6.84
N ASN A 4 -17.70 -31.28 7.62
CA ASN A 4 -18.89 -32.00 8.08
C ASN A 4 -19.68 -31.18 9.12
N LYS A 5 -18.98 -30.43 9.99
CA LYS A 5 -19.61 -29.49 10.94
C LYS A 5 -20.34 -28.37 10.21
N ILE A 6 -19.71 -27.79 9.19
CA ILE A 6 -20.33 -26.77 8.32
C ILE A 6 -21.58 -27.33 7.63
N ARG A 7 -21.47 -28.51 6.99
CA ARG A 7 -22.59 -29.17 6.31
C ARG A 7 -23.74 -29.52 7.26
N GLY A 8 -23.42 -29.83 8.52
CA GLY A 8 -24.40 -30.11 9.57
C GLY A 8 -25.00 -28.88 10.25
N GLY A 9 -24.61 -27.66 9.86
CA GLY A 9 -25.09 -26.42 10.48
C GLY A 9 -24.61 -26.22 11.93
N ASP A 10 -23.46 -26.77 12.28
CA ASP A 10 -22.90 -26.67 13.64
C ASP A 10 -22.55 -25.21 13.98
N ARG A 11 -23.26 -24.64 14.96
CA ARG A 11 -23.07 -23.27 15.44
C ARG A 11 -21.71 -23.06 16.14
N SER A 12 -20.93 -24.11 16.38
CA SER A 12 -19.57 -24.00 16.92
C SER A 12 -18.55 -23.49 15.89
N ILE A 13 -18.92 -23.32 14.62
CA ILE A 13 -18.03 -22.78 13.59
C ILE A 13 -17.95 -21.25 13.73
N PRO A 14 -16.75 -20.67 13.89
CA PRO A 14 -16.61 -19.22 13.97
C PRO A 14 -17.04 -18.51 12.69
N LYS A 15 -17.69 -17.34 12.81
CA LYS A 15 -18.16 -16.54 11.67
C LYS A 15 -17.03 -16.18 10.70
N TYR A 16 -15.88 -15.71 11.21
CA TYR A 16 -14.73 -15.35 10.37
C TYR A 16 -14.25 -16.50 9.46
N LEU A 17 -14.47 -17.76 9.87
CA LEU A 17 -14.09 -18.92 9.06
C LEU A 17 -15.08 -19.14 7.92
N LEU A 18 -16.37 -18.86 8.13
CA LEU A 18 -17.37 -18.87 7.08
C LEU A 18 -17.11 -17.74 6.09
N ASP A 19 -16.88 -16.54 6.59
CA ASP A 19 -16.54 -15.35 5.78
C ASP A 19 -15.29 -15.60 4.92
N TYR A 20 -14.27 -16.29 5.45
CA TYR A 20 -13.09 -16.72 4.69
C TYR A 20 -13.40 -17.73 3.58
N ILE A 21 -14.32 -18.66 3.83
CA ILE A 21 -14.72 -19.69 2.86
C ILE A 21 -15.62 -19.10 1.77
N SER A 22 -16.31 -17.99 2.00
CA SER A 22 -17.18 -17.34 1.00
C SER A 22 -16.58 -16.08 0.37
N SER A 23 -15.45 -15.57 0.87
CA SER A 23 -14.97 -14.21 0.56
C SER A 23 -14.85 -13.89 -0.93
N THR A 24 -14.28 -14.81 -1.71
CA THR A 24 -14.10 -14.62 -3.17
C THR A 24 -15.41 -14.72 -3.95
N HIS A 25 -16.33 -15.58 -3.52
CA HIS A 25 -17.65 -15.68 -4.12
C HIS A 25 -18.48 -14.41 -3.84
N ASP A 26 -18.42 -13.91 -2.61
CA ASP A 26 -19.17 -12.72 -2.19
C ASP A 26 -18.63 -11.45 -2.87
N ALA A 27 -17.32 -11.37 -3.07
CA ALA A 27 -16.68 -10.29 -3.83
C ALA A 27 -17.18 -10.19 -5.28
N VAL A 28 -17.37 -11.34 -5.95
CA VAL A 28 -17.89 -11.38 -7.33
C VAL A 28 -19.36 -10.97 -7.41
N LYS A 29 -20.17 -11.34 -6.40
CA LYS A 29 -21.61 -11.01 -6.39
C LYS A 29 -21.88 -9.55 -6.00
N ASN A 30 -21.16 -9.01 -5.01
CA ASN A 30 -21.42 -7.70 -4.43
C ASN A 30 -20.16 -6.78 -4.40
N PRO A 31 -19.57 -6.42 -5.56
CA PRO A 31 -18.32 -5.67 -5.60
C PRO A 31 -18.40 -4.24 -5.02
N LYS A 32 -19.61 -3.65 -4.92
CA LYS A 32 -19.81 -2.25 -4.51
C LYS A 32 -20.10 -2.04 -3.01
N GLU A 33 -20.19 -3.10 -2.21
CA GLU A 33 -20.68 -3.00 -0.81
C GLU A 33 -19.56 -2.90 0.25
N LYS A 34 -18.29 -3.10 -0.10
CA LYS A 34 -17.19 -3.12 0.88
C LYS A 34 -16.56 -1.73 1.04
N LYS A 35 -16.64 -1.19 2.26
CA LYS A 35 -15.87 0.00 2.69
C LYS A 35 -14.38 -0.38 2.69
N ARG A 36 -13.62 0.14 1.72
CA ARG A 36 -12.16 -0.10 1.57
C ARG A 36 -11.39 1.19 1.90
N ILE A 37 -10.22 1.04 2.51
CA ILE A 37 -9.31 2.13 2.87
C ILE A 37 -8.02 1.93 2.08
N ASP A 38 -7.83 2.73 1.03
CA ASP A 38 -6.62 2.71 0.21
C ASP A 38 -5.49 3.42 0.95
N LEU A 39 -4.40 2.69 1.22
CA LEU A 39 -3.25 3.16 1.97
C LEU A 39 -2.12 3.72 1.08
N VAL A 40 -2.27 3.68 -0.25
CA VAL A 40 -1.28 4.18 -1.21
C VAL A 40 -1.84 5.34 -2.03
N HIS A 41 -3.10 5.25 -2.45
CA HIS A 41 -3.79 6.26 -3.25
C HIS A 41 -5.11 6.69 -2.58
N PRO A 42 -5.06 7.35 -1.41
CA PRO A 42 -6.26 7.77 -0.70
C PRO A 42 -7.04 8.82 -1.50
N SER A 43 -8.38 8.71 -1.55
CA SER A 43 -9.25 9.66 -2.23
C SER A 43 -9.48 10.97 -1.46
N ASP A 44 -9.25 10.95 -0.15
CA ASP A 44 -9.38 12.10 0.76
C ASP A 44 -8.18 12.15 1.69
N GLU A 45 -7.27 13.10 1.45
CA GLU A 45 -6.04 13.27 2.22
C GLU A 45 -6.30 13.60 3.70
N ALA A 46 -7.34 14.37 4.01
CA ALA A 46 -7.62 14.80 5.38
C ALA A 46 -8.20 13.65 6.21
N LEU A 47 -9.04 12.82 5.58
CA LEU A 47 -9.50 11.57 6.20
C LEU A 47 -8.33 10.60 6.40
N PHE A 48 -7.47 10.46 5.39
CA PHE A 48 -6.29 9.59 5.46
C PHE A 48 -5.33 10.04 6.57
N GLU A 49 -5.01 11.33 6.69
CA GLU A 49 -4.20 11.90 7.76
C GLU A 49 -4.72 11.49 9.14
N ARG A 50 -6.03 11.64 9.39
CA ARG A 50 -6.64 11.21 10.66
C ARG A 50 -6.50 9.71 10.88
N GLN A 51 -6.79 8.90 9.86
CA GLN A 51 -6.71 7.45 9.96
C GLN A 51 -5.29 7.00 10.30
N VAL A 52 -4.27 7.56 9.65
CA VAL A 52 -2.87 7.20 9.95
C VAL A 52 -2.42 7.73 11.31
N GLN A 53 -2.87 8.92 11.75
CA GLN A 53 -2.60 9.42 13.10
C GLN A 53 -3.19 8.50 14.18
N GLU A 54 -4.42 8.02 13.99
CA GLU A 54 -5.04 7.07 14.91
C GLU A 54 -4.30 5.72 14.90
N ILE A 55 -3.99 5.16 13.73
CA ILE A 55 -3.34 3.85 13.62
C ILE A 55 -1.92 3.90 14.19
N LEU A 56 -1.15 4.95 13.88
CA LEU A 56 0.25 5.12 14.27
C LEU A 56 0.45 5.82 15.61
N ASN A 57 -0.62 6.11 16.35
CA ASN A 57 -0.50 6.52 17.75
C ASN A 57 0.37 5.49 18.49
N VAL A 58 1.45 5.95 19.12
CA VAL A 58 2.46 5.06 19.73
C VAL A 58 1.86 4.10 20.76
N LYS A 59 0.73 4.46 21.40
CA LYS A 59 0.01 3.60 22.35
C LYS A 59 -0.56 2.33 21.71
N ASN A 60 -0.80 2.38 20.40
CA ASN A 60 -1.31 1.25 19.63
C ASN A 60 -0.19 0.32 19.14
N ALA A 61 1.08 0.71 19.32
CA ALA A 61 2.24 -0.06 18.89
C ALA A 61 2.67 -1.12 19.93
N PRO A 62 3.45 -2.15 19.51
CA PRO A 62 4.07 -3.08 20.44
C PRO A 62 5.01 -2.37 21.43
N ILE A 63 4.90 -2.71 22.72
CA ILE A 63 5.83 -2.22 23.74
C ILE A 63 7.19 -2.91 23.69
N GLY A 64 7.34 -3.98 22.90
CA GLY A 64 8.64 -4.56 22.59
C GLY A 64 9.05 -4.30 21.16
N LYS A 65 10.33 -4.51 20.88
CA LYS A 65 10.90 -4.43 19.54
C LYS A 65 11.91 -5.55 19.33
N TRP A 66 11.98 -6.10 18.11
CA TRP A 66 13.05 -7.03 17.77
C TRP A 66 14.40 -6.28 17.74
N PRO A 67 15.48 -6.85 18.31
CA PRO A 67 16.78 -6.17 18.37
C PRO A 67 17.31 -5.85 16.96
N SER A 68 17.39 -4.56 16.63
CA SER A 68 17.92 -4.06 15.35
C SER A 68 18.11 -2.54 15.42
N LYS A 69 19.15 -2.00 14.78
CA LYS A 69 19.31 -0.55 14.59
C LYS A 69 18.14 0.05 13.79
N PHE A 70 17.58 -0.73 12.85
CA PHE A 70 16.52 -0.27 11.97
C PHE A 70 15.14 -0.35 12.65
N MET A 71 14.29 0.63 12.35
CA MET A 71 12.88 0.65 12.71
C MET A 71 12.04 0.02 11.60
N PRO A 72 10.85 -0.52 11.93
CA PRO A 72 9.85 -0.81 10.91
C PRO A 72 9.57 0.45 10.08
N ALA A 73 9.54 0.32 8.76
CA ALA A 73 9.13 1.39 7.84
C ALA A 73 7.65 1.77 8.08
N PHE A 74 7.21 2.92 7.57
CA PHE A 74 5.86 3.47 7.76
C PHE A 74 4.75 2.41 7.58
N MET A 75 4.71 1.78 6.40
CA MET A 75 3.71 0.76 6.09
C MET A 75 3.88 -0.55 6.87
N GLN A 76 5.10 -0.89 7.30
CA GLN A 76 5.31 -2.02 8.19
C GLN A 76 4.72 -1.73 9.58
N GLN A 77 4.89 -0.51 10.10
CA GLN A 77 4.31 -0.11 11.39
C GLN A 77 2.79 -0.07 11.36
N ILE A 78 2.18 0.44 10.28
CA ILE A 78 0.73 0.35 10.03
C ILE A 78 0.27 -1.11 10.13
N ALA A 79 0.92 -2.00 9.37
CA ALA A 79 0.59 -3.42 9.34
C ALA A 79 0.77 -4.09 10.72
N ILE A 80 1.83 -3.76 11.46
CA ILE A 80 2.07 -4.29 12.81
C ILE A 80 0.94 -3.88 13.75
N ASN A 81 0.58 -2.59 13.81
CA ASN A 81 -0.44 -2.08 14.72
C ASN A 81 -1.80 -2.73 14.42
N LEU A 82 -2.18 -2.80 13.15
CA LEU A 82 -3.43 -3.43 12.70
C LEU A 82 -3.44 -4.96 12.91
N ALA A 83 -2.28 -5.64 12.85
CA ALA A 83 -2.18 -7.08 13.11
C ALA A 83 -2.30 -7.43 14.60
N ILE A 84 -1.72 -6.62 15.49
CA ILE A 84 -1.78 -6.88 16.94
C ILE A 84 -3.12 -6.47 17.56
N LYS A 85 -3.82 -5.50 16.96
CA LYS A 85 -5.16 -5.03 17.35
C LYS A 85 -5.24 -4.52 18.79
N LYS A 86 -4.30 -3.65 19.16
CA LYS A 86 -4.29 -3.00 20.48
C LYS A 86 -5.09 -1.70 20.55
N GLY A 87 -5.32 -1.04 19.42
CA GLY A 87 -6.04 0.22 19.40
C GLY A 87 -7.53 0.07 19.66
N THR A 88 -8.15 1.15 20.14
CA THR A 88 -9.54 1.19 20.57
C THR A 88 -10.49 1.82 19.56
N SER A 89 -9.99 2.46 18.50
CA SER A 89 -10.83 3.06 17.47
C SER A 89 -11.51 1.99 16.60
N GLU A 90 -12.58 2.40 15.90
CA GLU A 90 -13.35 1.50 15.03
C GLU A 90 -12.47 0.86 13.94
N LEU A 91 -11.39 1.53 13.52
CA LEU A 91 -10.41 1.04 12.54
C LEU A 91 -9.82 -0.33 12.91
N PHE A 92 -9.64 -0.62 14.19
CA PHE A 92 -9.07 -1.90 14.65
C PHE A 92 -10.11 -3.05 14.69
N GLN A 93 -11.40 -2.71 14.60
CA GLN A 93 -12.51 -3.68 14.62
C GLN A 93 -12.93 -4.14 13.21
N GLU A 94 -12.61 -3.37 12.17
CA GLU A 94 -13.03 -3.61 10.77
C GLU A 94 -12.55 -4.95 10.19
N ASN A 95 -11.33 -5.43 10.54
CA ASN A 95 -10.72 -6.64 9.95
C ASN A 95 -10.98 -7.96 10.71
N GLY A 96 -11.99 -8.04 11.59
CA GLY A 96 -12.38 -9.30 12.26
C GLY A 96 -11.23 -10.06 12.95
N GLU A 97 -11.04 -11.36 12.68
CA GLU A 97 -9.92 -12.17 13.22
C GLU A 97 -8.83 -12.54 12.19
N ILE A 98 -9.01 -12.21 10.90
CA ILE A 98 -8.05 -12.50 9.83
C ILE A 98 -7.55 -11.17 9.26
N PHE A 99 -6.26 -10.90 9.39
CA PHE A 99 -5.63 -9.71 8.83
C PHE A 99 -4.69 -10.09 7.68
N SER A 100 -4.78 -9.37 6.57
CA SER A 100 -3.99 -9.62 5.37
C SER A 100 -2.92 -8.55 5.14
N VAL A 101 -1.71 -9.00 4.82
CA VAL A 101 -0.57 -8.15 4.47
C VAL A 101 -0.01 -8.59 3.12
N ASN A 102 -0.02 -7.67 2.17
CA ASN A 102 0.64 -7.88 0.89
C ASN A 102 2.13 -7.53 1.02
N GLY A 103 2.98 -8.53 0.90
CA GLY A 103 4.42 -8.38 1.06
C GLY A 103 5.17 -8.79 -0.19
N PRO A 104 5.47 -7.85 -1.11
CA PRO A 104 6.33 -8.11 -2.27
C PRO A 104 7.74 -8.66 -1.90
N PRO A 105 8.54 -9.12 -2.88
CA PRO A 105 9.94 -9.50 -2.69
C PRO A 105 10.74 -8.39 -2.00
N GLY A 106 11.49 -8.72 -0.95
CA GLY A 106 12.41 -7.76 -0.34
C GLY A 106 11.80 -6.62 0.48
N THR A 107 10.49 -6.65 0.77
CA THR A 107 9.79 -5.57 1.50
C THR A 107 9.74 -5.75 3.01
N GLY A 108 10.50 -6.70 3.56
CA GLY A 108 10.65 -6.92 5.00
C GLY A 108 9.52 -7.70 5.67
N LYS A 109 8.92 -8.68 4.98
CA LYS A 109 7.97 -9.65 5.58
C LYS A 109 8.48 -10.23 6.89
N THR A 110 9.73 -10.70 6.94
CA THR A 110 10.30 -11.27 8.18
C THR A 110 10.44 -10.23 9.30
N THR A 111 10.73 -8.97 8.97
CA THR A 111 10.76 -7.86 9.95
C THR A 111 9.39 -7.67 10.59
N LEU A 112 8.32 -7.67 9.80
CA LEU A 112 6.94 -7.64 10.31
C LEU A 112 6.67 -8.81 11.27
N LEU A 113 7.06 -10.03 10.89
CA LEU A 113 6.85 -11.22 11.71
C LEU A 113 7.63 -11.16 13.03
N LYS A 114 8.88 -10.68 13.00
CA LYS A 114 9.74 -10.49 14.18
C LYS A 114 9.06 -9.58 15.22
N GLU A 115 8.50 -8.45 14.78
CA GLU A 115 7.80 -7.50 15.66
C GLU A 115 6.53 -8.10 16.28
N ILE A 116 5.72 -8.83 15.51
CA ILE A 116 4.51 -9.52 16.01
C ILE A 116 4.89 -10.61 17.03
N VAL A 117 5.95 -11.37 16.77
CA VAL A 117 6.47 -12.41 17.69
C VAL A 117 6.92 -11.79 19.01
N VAL A 118 7.69 -10.70 18.96
CA VAL A 118 8.15 -9.98 20.16
C VAL A 118 6.98 -9.44 20.96
N SER A 119 6.00 -8.82 20.28
CA SER A 119 4.76 -8.37 20.93
C SER A 119 4.10 -9.52 21.69
N ASN A 120 3.90 -10.67 21.05
CA ASN A 120 3.25 -11.82 21.69
C ASN A 120 4.07 -12.35 22.88
N ILE A 121 5.40 -12.42 22.79
CA ILE A 121 6.26 -12.88 23.88
C ILE A 121 6.13 -11.98 25.12
N ILE A 122 6.14 -10.66 24.92
CA ILE A 122 6.07 -9.71 26.04
C ILE A 122 4.68 -9.68 26.68
N GLU A 123 3.62 -9.67 25.87
CA GLU A 123 2.25 -9.74 26.40
C GLU A 123 2.02 -11.02 27.21
N ARG A 124 2.59 -12.13 26.75
CA ARG A 124 2.54 -13.39 27.48
C ARG A 124 3.32 -13.29 28.80
N ALA A 125 4.53 -12.72 28.77
CA ALA A 125 5.35 -12.51 29.97
C ALA A 125 4.65 -11.60 30.99
N LEU A 126 3.92 -10.56 30.54
CA LEU A 126 3.08 -9.70 31.38
C LEU A 126 1.96 -10.45 32.10
N LEU A 127 1.31 -11.40 31.42
CA LEU A 127 0.29 -12.23 32.06
C LEU A 127 0.90 -13.23 33.05
N MET A 128 2.03 -13.84 32.67
CA MET A 128 2.73 -14.81 33.51
C MET A 128 3.32 -14.17 34.78
N SER A 129 3.81 -12.93 34.69
CA SER A 129 4.39 -12.20 35.81
C SER A 129 3.37 -11.90 36.91
N LYS A 130 2.06 -11.97 36.64
CA LYS A 130 1.00 -11.83 37.66
C LYS A 130 1.02 -12.95 38.71
N PHE A 131 1.66 -14.07 38.43
CA PHE A 131 1.80 -15.18 39.37
C PHE A 131 3.13 -15.06 40.13
N ASP A 132 3.08 -15.04 41.46
CA ASP A 132 4.29 -15.06 42.31
C ASP A 132 4.98 -16.42 42.33
N ASN A 133 4.18 -17.48 42.14
CA ASN A 133 4.64 -18.84 41.96
C ASN A 133 4.11 -19.39 40.63
N PRO A 134 4.98 -19.78 39.67
CA PRO A 134 4.55 -20.34 38.38
C PRO A 134 3.63 -21.55 38.48
N GLU A 135 3.69 -22.32 39.58
CA GLU A 135 2.78 -23.45 39.80
C GLU A 135 1.30 -23.01 39.90
N ASP A 136 1.01 -21.80 40.37
CA ASP A 136 -0.36 -21.29 40.56
C ASP A 136 -1.03 -20.89 39.24
N ALA A 137 -0.25 -20.80 38.17
CA ALA A 137 -0.73 -20.50 36.83
C ALA A 137 -1.44 -21.67 36.14
N PHE A 138 -1.50 -22.85 36.78
CA PHE A 138 -1.99 -24.07 36.16
C PHE A 138 -3.09 -24.76 36.98
N ILE A 139 -4.11 -25.24 36.27
CA ILE A 139 -5.19 -26.09 36.77
C ILE A 139 -4.83 -27.55 36.50
N GLU A 140 -4.95 -28.40 37.52
CA GLU A 140 -4.72 -29.84 37.42
C GLU A 140 -5.97 -30.57 36.94
N HIS A 141 -5.78 -31.55 36.04
CA HIS A 141 -6.83 -32.41 35.54
C HIS A 141 -6.43 -33.88 35.67
N THR A 142 -7.39 -34.72 36.04
CA THR A 142 -7.21 -36.18 36.08
C THR A 142 -7.62 -36.80 34.74
N PHE A 143 -6.88 -37.81 34.29
CA PHE A 143 -7.30 -38.62 33.15
C PHE A 143 -8.55 -39.45 33.49
N THR A 144 -9.27 -39.86 32.45
CA THR A 144 -10.51 -40.63 32.57
C THR A 144 -10.30 -42.13 32.39
N HIS A 145 -9.35 -42.55 31.54
CA HIS A 145 -9.19 -43.95 31.12
C HIS A 145 -7.82 -44.57 31.37
N GLY A 146 -6.90 -43.89 32.08
CA GLY A 146 -5.58 -44.46 32.35
C GLY A 146 -5.67 -45.73 33.22
N SER A 147 -4.80 -46.71 32.92
CA SER A 147 -4.85 -48.05 33.49
C SER A 147 -4.19 -48.18 34.88
N LYS A 148 -3.54 -47.13 35.39
CA LYS A 148 -2.84 -47.13 36.68
C LYS A 148 -3.65 -46.44 37.78
N GLN A 149 -3.11 -46.45 39.01
CA GLN A 149 -3.73 -45.80 40.17
C GLN A 149 -4.10 -44.34 39.86
N ASN A 150 -5.25 -43.89 40.36
CA ASN A 150 -5.81 -42.56 40.09
C ASN A 150 -6.04 -42.27 38.59
N ARG A 151 -6.31 -43.33 37.80
CA ARG A 151 -6.51 -43.26 36.35
C ARG A 151 -5.29 -42.72 35.60
N ALA A 152 -4.10 -42.84 36.17
CA ALA A 152 -2.85 -42.44 35.52
C ALA A 152 -2.48 -43.36 34.34
N TYR A 153 -1.68 -42.86 33.40
CA TYR A 153 -1.09 -43.69 32.35
C TYR A 153 0.32 -44.19 32.70
N SER A 154 1.03 -43.48 33.58
CA SER A 154 2.35 -43.85 34.10
C SER A 154 2.59 -43.14 35.43
N GLN A 155 3.51 -43.63 36.25
CA GLN A 155 3.96 -42.91 37.45
C GLN A 155 4.50 -41.50 37.14
N TYR A 156 4.90 -41.23 35.88
CA TYR A 156 5.39 -39.94 35.40
C TYR A 156 4.34 -39.16 34.57
N THR A 157 3.15 -39.73 34.34
CA THR A 157 2.00 -39.08 33.68
C THR A 157 0.73 -39.44 34.45
N GLN A 158 0.60 -38.77 35.59
CA GLN A 158 -0.54 -38.96 36.52
C GLN A 158 -1.67 -37.98 36.22
N HIS A 159 -1.31 -36.74 35.89
CA HIS A 159 -2.21 -35.64 35.61
C HIS A 159 -1.76 -34.90 34.36
N TRP A 160 -2.62 -34.04 33.84
CA TRP A 160 -2.28 -33.05 32.84
C TRP A 160 -2.76 -31.68 33.31
N TYR A 161 -2.12 -30.62 32.81
CA TYR A 161 -2.33 -29.27 33.34
C TYR A 161 -2.73 -28.30 32.25
N SER A 162 -3.77 -27.49 32.50
CA SER A 162 -4.13 -26.35 31.63
C SER A 162 -3.76 -25.03 32.30
N LEU A 163 -3.55 -23.98 31.52
CA LEU A 163 -3.32 -22.65 32.08
C LEU A 163 -4.60 -22.12 32.73
N LYS A 164 -4.46 -21.48 33.90
CA LYS A 164 -5.55 -20.90 34.69
C LYS A 164 -6.08 -19.62 34.07
N ASP A 165 -5.19 -18.77 33.55
CA ASP A 165 -5.54 -17.59 32.76
C ASP A 165 -5.46 -17.93 31.27
N ASP A 166 -6.61 -18.14 30.64
CA ASP A 166 -6.69 -18.52 29.22
C ASP A 166 -6.14 -17.44 28.28
N ARG A 167 -6.03 -16.18 28.70
CA ARG A 167 -5.45 -15.10 27.89
C ARG A 167 -3.97 -15.34 27.56
N ILE A 168 -3.26 -16.14 28.36
CA ILE A 168 -1.88 -16.55 28.05
C ILE A 168 -1.82 -17.29 26.70
N ASN A 169 -2.90 -18.02 26.35
CA ASN A 169 -2.98 -18.79 25.12
C ASN A 169 -3.18 -17.92 23.87
N ASP A 170 -3.59 -16.64 24.02
CA ASP A 170 -3.74 -15.69 22.92
C ASP A 170 -2.41 -15.41 22.20
N PHE A 171 -1.29 -15.71 22.85
CA PHE A 171 0.07 -15.36 22.42
C PHE A 171 0.93 -16.57 22.02
N SER A 172 0.33 -17.74 21.81
CA SER A 172 1.01 -18.85 21.13
C SER A 172 1.10 -18.56 19.63
N VAL A 173 2.25 -18.83 18.98
CA VAL A 173 2.48 -18.50 17.57
C VAL A 173 2.75 -19.75 16.73
N LEU A 174 1.78 -20.11 15.89
CA LEU A 174 1.96 -21.15 14.87
C LEU A 174 2.23 -20.50 13.51
N VAL A 175 3.39 -20.75 12.92
CA VAL A 175 3.73 -20.31 11.57
C VAL A 175 3.50 -21.47 10.59
N THR A 176 2.82 -21.20 9.48
CA THR A 176 2.52 -22.20 8.45
C THR A 176 2.86 -21.73 7.05
N SER A 177 3.25 -22.67 6.19
CA SER A 177 3.50 -22.43 4.77
C SER A 177 3.31 -23.72 3.97
N CYS A 178 3.17 -23.61 2.64
CA CYS A 178 3.21 -24.75 1.71
C CYS A 178 4.63 -25.26 1.46
N ASN A 179 5.64 -24.42 1.68
CA ASN A 179 7.03 -24.74 1.37
C ASN A 179 7.78 -25.19 2.63
N ASN A 180 8.37 -26.40 2.60
CA ASN A 180 9.23 -26.88 3.69
C ASN A 180 10.42 -25.96 3.95
N ALA A 181 11.00 -25.37 2.89
CA ALA A 181 12.12 -24.46 3.02
C ALA A 181 11.70 -23.17 3.74
N ALA A 182 10.53 -22.61 3.44
CA ALA A 182 10.01 -21.42 4.14
C ALA A 182 9.81 -21.68 5.64
N VAL A 183 9.22 -22.84 5.98
CA VAL A 183 9.06 -23.29 7.38
C VAL A 183 10.41 -23.42 8.10
N GLU A 184 11.40 -24.04 7.44
CA GLU A 184 12.74 -24.21 8.01
C GLU A 184 13.49 -22.87 8.13
N ASN A 185 13.33 -21.96 7.17
CA ASN A 185 13.96 -20.65 7.18
C ASN A 185 13.54 -19.83 8.40
N ILE A 186 12.24 -19.76 8.71
CA ILE A 186 11.75 -19.01 9.88
C ILE A 186 12.30 -19.60 11.19
N SER A 187 12.33 -20.93 11.30
CA SER A 187 12.85 -21.59 12.50
C SER A 187 14.37 -21.53 12.66
N LYS A 188 15.10 -21.22 11.59
CA LYS A 188 16.55 -21.02 11.64
C LYS A 188 16.91 -19.55 11.78
N GLU A 189 16.18 -18.64 11.16
CA GLU A 189 16.53 -17.21 11.14
C GLU A 189 16.32 -16.54 12.51
N LEU A 190 15.19 -16.80 13.17
CA LEU A 190 14.89 -16.13 14.46
C LEU A 190 15.92 -16.45 15.56
N PRO A 191 16.43 -17.70 15.68
CA PRO A 191 17.44 -18.03 16.69
C PRO A 191 18.90 -17.60 16.39
N LEU A 192 19.23 -17.18 15.17
CA LEU A 192 20.64 -16.90 14.79
C LEU A 192 21.16 -15.60 15.44
N GLY A 193 22.33 -15.70 16.08
CA GLY A 193 23.00 -14.59 16.78
C GLY A 193 23.56 -13.55 15.81
N SER A 194 24.32 -13.98 14.80
CA SER A 194 24.92 -13.08 13.79
C SER A 194 23.93 -12.16 13.11
N GLY A 195 22.68 -12.60 12.91
CA GLY A 195 21.62 -11.75 12.35
C GLY A 195 21.33 -10.54 13.24
N ILE A 196 21.11 -10.76 14.53
CA ILE A 196 20.89 -9.69 15.51
C ILE A 196 22.13 -8.80 15.66
N LEU A 197 23.30 -9.40 15.83
CA LEU A 197 24.54 -8.66 16.06
C LEU A 197 24.94 -7.80 14.87
N LYS A 198 24.73 -8.29 13.65
CA LYS A 198 24.92 -7.52 12.42
C LYS A 198 23.95 -6.34 12.34
N ASP A 199 22.68 -6.56 12.65
CA ASP A 199 21.65 -5.53 12.58
C ASP A 199 21.79 -4.45 13.66
N LEU A 200 22.50 -4.73 14.77
CA LEU A 200 22.83 -3.79 15.84
C LEU A 200 24.18 -3.10 15.67
N LYS A 201 24.97 -3.45 14.63
CA LYS A 201 26.28 -2.86 14.42
C LYS A 201 26.16 -1.37 14.12
N ALA A 202 26.86 -0.54 14.89
CA ALA A 202 26.93 0.90 14.67
C ALA A 202 27.70 1.24 13.38
N THR A 203 27.37 2.38 12.80
CA THR A 203 28.05 2.98 11.64
C THR A 203 28.88 4.18 12.07
N ASP A 204 29.78 4.63 11.20
CA ASP A 204 30.65 5.78 11.51
C ASP A 204 29.84 7.06 11.76
N ASP A 205 28.71 7.21 11.05
CA ASP A 205 27.77 8.32 11.17
C ASP A 205 26.95 8.37 12.48
N ASP A 206 26.97 7.30 13.28
CA ASP A 206 26.24 7.28 14.56
C ASP A 206 26.96 8.12 15.63
N SER A 207 26.21 8.83 16.46
CA SER A 207 26.78 9.54 17.63
C SER A 207 27.37 8.55 18.64
N ASP A 208 28.26 9.03 19.50
CA ASP A 208 28.89 8.19 20.54
C ASP A 208 27.84 7.63 21.53
N GLU A 209 26.78 8.39 21.82
CA GLU A 209 25.65 7.92 22.61
C GLU A 209 24.91 6.78 21.91
N VAL A 210 24.61 6.91 20.61
CA VAL A 210 23.93 5.87 19.83
C VAL A 210 24.80 4.61 19.76
N LYS A 211 26.11 4.75 19.52
CA LYS A 211 27.09 3.66 19.53
C LYS A 211 27.10 2.92 20.87
N ALA A 212 27.10 3.64 21.98
CA ALA A 212 27.10 3.04 23.32
C ALA A 212 25.82 2.24 23.59
N VAL A 213 24.64 2.78 23.27
CA VAL A 213 23.38 2.06 23.55
C VAL A 213 23.17 0.88 22.59
N LEU A 214 23.63 0.98 21.33
CA LEU A 214 23.64 -0.17 20.40
C LEU A 214 24.51 -1.31 20.93
N SER A 215 25.70 -0.98 21.47
CA SER A 215 26.57 -1.98 22.10
C SER A 215 25.92 -2.62 23.33
N GLU A 216 25.26 -1.82 24.17
CA GLU A 216 24.56 -2.33 25.37
C GLU A 216 23.51 -3.38 24.99
N VAL A 217 22.66 -3.11 24.00
CA VAL A 217 21.66 -4.09 23.53
C VAL A 217 22.32 -5.29 22.86
N SER A 218 23.38 -5.07 22.06
CA SER A 218 24.12 -6.15 21.42
C SER A 218 24.66 -7.16 22.44
N ASP A 219 25.19 -6.68 23.55
CA ASP A 219 25.76 -7.53 24.61
C ASP A 219 24.72 -8.41 25.30
N LEU A 220 23.44 -8.02 25.31
CA LEU A 220 22.35 -8.83 25.88
C LEU A 220 22.03 -10.08 25.04
N PHE A 221 22.25 -10.02 23.72
CA PHE A 221 21.95 -11.11 22.79
C PHE A 221 23.21 -11.86 22.32
N ASP A 222 24.40 -11.34 22.61
CA ASP A 222 25.66 -12.03 22.45
C ASP A 222 25.88 -13.02 23.60
N PHE A 223 25.56 -14.30 23.37
CA PHE A 223 25.73 -15.31 24.41
C PHE A 223 27.19 -15.45 24.88
N SER A 224 28.18 -15.10 24.04
CA SER A 224 29.60 -15.17 24.43
C SER A 224 29.99 -14.13 25.48
N LYS A 225 29.20 -13.05 25.59
CA LYS A 225 29.34 -11.99 26.58
C LYS A 225 28.38 -12.14 27.76
N SER A 226 27.53 -13.17 27.76
CA SER A 226 26.56 -13.38 28.85
C SER A 226 27.29 -13.63 30.18
N PHE A 227 27.00 -12.77 31.16
CA PHE A 227 27.48 -12.93 32.54
C PHE A 227 26.74 -14.03 33.30
N GLU A 228 25.62 -14.53 32.76
CA GLU A 228 24.84 -15.60 33.37
C GLU A 228 25.18 -16.95 32.73
N THR A 229 25.60 -17.90 33.57
CA THR A 229 25.81 -19.29 33.17
C THR A 229 24.69 -20.19 33.69
N GLU A 230 24.48 -21.30 32.98
CA GLU A 230 23.57 -22.35 33.37
C GLU A 230 24.29 -23.70 33.45
N SER A 231 23.97 -24.48 34.48
CA SER A 231 24.52 -25.82 34.66
C SER A 231 23.58 -26.88 34.10
N TYR A 232 24.02 -27.59 33.08
CA TYR A 232 23.29 -28.67 32.42
C TYR A 232 23.72 -30.01 33.04
N GLU A 233 23.01 -30.44 34.10
CA GLU A 233 23.41 -31.58 34.96
C GLU A 233 23.69 -32.88 34.20
N LYS A 234 22.88 -33.24 33.19
CA LYS A 234 23.02 -34.51 32.44
C LYS A 234 24.35 -34.59 31.71
N ASN A 235 24.89 -33.45 31.27
CA ASN A 235 26.14 -33.38 30.51
C ASN A 235 27.29 -32.84 31.37
N SER A 236 27.04 -32.39 32.60
CA SER A 236 28.03 -31.74 33.48
C SER A 236 28.73 -30.55 32.80
N VAL A 237 27.97 -29.74 32.06
CA VAL A 237 28.47 -28.56 31.33
C VAL A 237 27.91 -27.29 31.95
N GLU A 238 28.77 -26.33 32.21
CA GLU A 238 28.40 -24.95 32.50
C GLU A 238 28.46 -24.13 31.20
N TYR A 239 27.40 -23.41 30.86
CA TYR A 239 27.24 -22.78 29.55
C TYR A 239 26.69 -21.35 29.65
N PRO A 240 27.21 -20.36 28.89
CA PRO A 240 26.65 -19.01 28.84
C PRO A 240 25.21 -19.01 28.32
N GLU A 241 24.33 -18.22 28.93
CA GLU A 241 22.89 -18.44 28.77
C GLU A 241 22.10 -17.14 28.51
N VAL A 242 21.35 -17.13 27.40
CA VAL A 242 20.33 -16.11 27.09
C VAL A 242 18.93 -16.74 27.24
N TYR A 243 18.54 -17.63 26.33
CA TYR A 243 17.27 -18.37 26.39
C TYR A 243 17.37 -19.81 25.86
N PHE A 244 17.63 -20.78 26.75
CA PHE A 244 17.90 -22.18 26.40
C PHE A 244 18.94 -22.32 25.28
N THR A 245 19.99 -21.49 25.32
CA THR A 245 20.98 -21.32 24.24
C THR A 245 21.62 -22.66 23.83
N TYR A 246 22.03 -23.46 24.81
CA TYR A 246 22.64 -24.78 24.57
C TYR A 246 21.71 -25.75 23.83
N TYR A 247 20.42 -25.76 24.16
CA TYR A 247 19.43 -26.60 23.47
C TYR A 247 19.16 -26.12 22.05
N ALA A 248 19.16 -24.81 21.84
CA ALA A 248 18.96 -24.22 20.52
C ALA A 248 20.11 -24.57 19.57
N GLN A 249 21.36 -24.43 20.02
CA GLN A 249 22.55 -24.82 19.24
C GLN A 249 22.53 -26.31 18.88
N LYS A 250 22.22 -27.19 19.85
CA LYS A 250 22.10 -28.64 19.61
C LYS A 250 20.95 -29.02 18.68
N LEU A 251 19.85 -28.27 18.70
CA LEU A 251 18.70 -28.55 17.84
C LEU A 251 18.97 -28.14 16.39
N LEU A 252 19.65 -27.00 16.20
CA LEU A 252 19.93 -26.42 14.89
C LEU A 252 21.24 -26.92 14.28
N ASP A 253 22.10 -27.57 15.07
CA ASP A 253 23.47 -27.96 14.70
C ASP A 253 24.30 -26.74 14.25
N GLU A 254 24.19 -25.65 15.00
CA GLU A 254 24.80 -24.36 14.69
C GLU A 254 25.31 -23.69 15.97
N ASN A 255 26.53 -23.14 15.93
CA ASN A 255 27.16 -22.56 17.12
C ASN A 255 26.71 -21.10 17.38
N ASP A 256 26.30 -20.40 16.33
CA ASP A 256 25.89 -18.99 16.37
C ASP A 256 24.38 -18.83 16.62
N VAL A 257 23.91 -19.35 17.75
CA VAL A 257 22.49 -19.34 18.12
C VAL A 257 22.33 -18.73 19.50
N TRP A 258 21.50 -17.69 19.63
CA TRP A 258 21.31 -16.97 20.90
C TRP A 258 20.26 -17.64 21.80
N GLY A 259 19.21 -18.27 21.25
CA GLY A 259 18.18 -18.91 22.06
C GLY A 259 17.11 -19.70 21.32
N LEU A 260 16.39 -20.56 22.04
CA LEU A 260 15.35 -21.46 21.53
C LEU A 260 14.01 -20.74 21.28
N VAL A 261 14.03 -19.64 20.51
CA VAL A 261 12.83 -18.83 20.25
C VAL A 261 11.88 -19.48 19.23
N ALA A 262 12.40 -20.34 18.35
CA ALA A 262 11.64 -20.99 17.29
C ALA A 262 12.07 -22.45 17.04
N ALA A 263 11.13 -23.30 16.63
CA ALA A 263 11.43 -24.67 16.19
C ALA A 263 10.46 -25.15 15.09
N SER A 264 10.97 -25.96 14.15
CA SER A 264 10.13 -26.60 13.13
C SER A 264 9.59 -27.93 13.64
N LEU A 265 8.28 -28.14 13.56
CA LEU A 265 7.60 -29.36 14.05
C LEU A 265 6.59 -29.90 13.01
N GLY A 266 5.82 -30.90 13.40
CA GLY A 266 4.85 -31.60 12.56
C GLY A 266 5.43 -32.80 11.83
N LYS A 267 6.56 -32.64 11.13
CA LYS A 267 7.31 -33.78 10.57
C LYS A 267 7.82 -34.68 11.71
N LYS A 268 7.62 -36.00 11.56
CA LYS A 268 8.04 -37.00 12.57
C LYS A 268 9.54 -36.96 12.88
N LYS A 269 10.38 -36.63 11.89
CA LYS A 269 11.82 -36.41 12.09
C LYS A 269 12.06 -35.23 13.04
N ASN A 270 11.51 -34.06 12.72
CA ASN A 270 11.70 -32.85 13.51
C ASN A 270 11.17 -33.00 14.95
N ILE A 271 10.03 -33.66 15.15
CA ILE A 271 9.51 -33.96 16.50
C ILE A 271 10.50 -34.84 17.29
N ARG A 272 11.12 -35.83 16.63
CA ARG A 272 12.11 -36.73 17.25
C ARG A 272 13.38 -35.98 17.61
N ASP A 273 13.87 -35.13 16.72
CA ASP A 273 15.08 -34.35 16.93
C ASP A 273 14.86 -33.33 18.05
N PHE A 274 13.72 -32.63 18.05
CA PHE A 274 13.31 -31.75 19.15
C PHE A 274 13.23 -32.48 20.50
N TYR A 275 12.60 -33.66 20.55
CA TYR A 275 12.55 -34.44 21.78
C TYR A 275 13.94 -34.84 22.27
N ARG A 276 14.83 -35.28 21.38
CA ARG A 276 16.19 -35.73 21.73
C ARG A 276 17.08 -34.59 22.20
N SER A 277 17.03 -33.46 21.52
CA SER A 277 17.90 -32.30 21.79
C SER A 277 17.36 -31.39 22.88
N VAL A 278 16.05 -31.36 23.11
CA VAL A 278 15.39 -30.41 24.04
C VAL A 278 14.61 -31.11 25.15
N LEU A 279 13.48 -31.75 24.87
CA LEU A 279 12.56 -32.21 25.94
C LEU A 279 13.15 -33.31 26.83
N SER A 280 13.84 -34.28 26.23
CA SER A 280 14.47 -35.37 26.96
C SER A 280 15.55 -34.88 27.93
N PRO A 281 16.56 -34.08 27.50
CA PRO A 281 17.57 -33.55 28.42
C PRO A 281 16.99 -32.55 29.43
N LEU A 282 16.02 -31.70 29.06
CA LEU A 282 15.42 -30.69 29.95
C LEU A 282 14.91 -31.26 31.27
N ARG A 283 14.29 -32.44 31.24
CA ARG A 283 13.84 -33.14 32.46
C ARG A 283 15.00 -33.43 33.42
N TRP A 284 16.13 -33.87 32.90
CA TRP A 284 17.28 -34.29 33.70
C TRP A 284 18.15 -33.12 34.13
N ASP A 285 18.34 -32.14 33.24
CA ASP A 285 19.18 -30.97 33.50
C ASP A 285 18.56 -30.05 34.56
N PHE A 286 17.23 -29.86 34.53
CA PHE A 286 16.56 -28.86 35.39
C PHE A 286 15.58 -29.43 36.40
N TYR A 287 15.17 -30.70 36.27
CA TYR A 287 14.27 -31.36 37.23
C TYR A 287 14.79 -32.72 37.75
N PRO A 288 16.09 -32.85 38.10
CA PRO A 288 16.68 -34.08 38.61
C PRO A 288 16.07 -34.52 39.95
N LYS A 289 15.59 -33.57 40.76
CA LYS A 289 15.08 -33.77 42.12
C LYS A 289 13.68 -33.19 42.29
N LYS A 290 12.95 -33.67 43.29
CA LYS A 290 11.57 -33.21 43.58
C LYS A 290 11.49 -31.74 43.98
N ASP A 291 12.57 -31.17 44.50
CA ASP A 291 12.67 -29.79 44.98
C ASP A 291 13.33 -28.82 43.98
N SER A 292 13.79 -29.28 42.81
CA SER A 292 14.50 -28.46 41.81
C SER A 292 13.74 -27.19 41.40
N ALA A 293 12.44 -27.33 41.07
CA ALA A 293 11.60 -26.18 40.71
C ALA A 293 11.47 -25.15 41.86
N ALA A 294 11.35 -25.62 43.11
CA ALA A 294 11.24 -24.76 44.28
C ALA A 294 12.55 -24.00 44.54
N LYS A 295 13.71 -24.65 44.33
CA LYS A 295 15.03 -24.00 44.39
C LYS A 295 15.23 -22.95 43.30
N ARG A 296 14.49 -23.05 42.19
CA ARG A 296 14.55 -22.08 41.09
C ARG A 296 13.68 -20.84 41.33
N LEU A 297 12.68 -20.93 42.21
CA LEU A 297 11.72 -19.85 42.47
C LEU A 297 12.35 -18.47 42.78
N PRO A 298 13.46 -18.35 43.54
CA PRO A 298 14.13 -17.07 43.73
C PRO A 298 14.65 -16.44 42.43
N LYS A 299 15.15 -17.24 41.48
CA LYS A 299 15.60 -16.75 40.17
C LYS A 299 14.42 -16.25 39.34
N TYR A 300 13.27 -16.93 39.39
CA TYR A 300 12.04 -16.42 38.76
C TYR A 300 11.61 -15.07 39.33
N LYS A 301 11.59 -14.92 40.66
CA LYS A 301 11.24 -13.65 41.29
C LYS A 301 12.17 -12.51 40.87
N ALA A 302 13.49 -12.75 40.86
CA ALA A 302 14.47 -11.76 40.40
C ALA A 302 14.31 -11.40 38.91
N ALA A 303 14.04 -12.38 38.05
CA ALA A 303 13.78 -12.12 36.62
C ALA A 303 12.48 -11.32 36.42
N LYS A 304 11.40 -11.69 37.13
CA LYS A 304 10.12 -10.99 37.16
C LYS A 304 10.29 -9.52 37.58
N GLU A 305 11.06 -9.25 38.63
CA GLU A 305 11.31 -7.89 39.13
C GLU A 305 12.01 -7.02 38.07
N LYS A 306 13.08 -7.53 37.43
CA LYS A 306 13.77 -6.81 36.34
C LYS A 306 12.85 -6.54 35.15
N PHE A 307 12.04 -7.53 34.76
CA PHE A 307 11.08 -7.39 33.68
C PHE A 307 10.01 -6.33 33.97
N ILE A 308 9.41 -6.33 35.16
CA ILE A 308 8.40 -5.34 35.55
C ILE A 308 9.02 -3.93 35.64
N ALA A 309 10.25 -3.81 36.16
CA ALA A 309 10.93 -2.53 36.19
C ALA A 309 11.19 -1.96 34.79
N GLN A 310 11.65 -2.81 33.86
CA GLN A 310 11.88 -2.41 32.47
C GLN A 310 10.55 -2.09 31.75
N GLU A 311 9.50 -2.87 31.99
CA GLU A 311 8.20 -2.66 31.38
C GLU A 311 7.60 -1.32 31.80
N LYS A 312 7.69 -0.99 33.10
CA LYS A 312 7.25 0.30 33.62
C LYS A 312 7.99 1.46 32.94
N LEU A 313 9.31 1.35 32.77
CA LEU A 313 10.10 2.37 32.07
C LEU A 313 9.64 2.57 30.62
N VAL A 314 9.46 1.46 29.88
CA VAL A 314 8.99 1.51 28.49
C VAL A 314 7.59 2.11 28.41
N HIS A 315 6.69 1.75 29.32
CA HIS A 315 5.33 2.27 29.38
C HIS A 315 5.32 3.76 29.73
N GLU A 316 6.17 4.22 30.66
CA GLU A 316 6.32 5.65 30.99
C GLU A 316 6.76 6.46 29.76
N ILE A 317 7.71 5.95 28.97
CA ILE A 317 8.13 6.60 27.71
C ILE A 317 7.00 6.58 26.68
N GLN A 318 6.30 5.45 26.52
CA GLN A 318 5.18 5.33 25.58
C GLN A 318 4.04 6.28 25.94
N GLU A 319 3.74 6.47 27.23
CA GLU A 319 2.71 7.41 27.69
C GLU A 319 3.07 8.86 27.40
N GLN A 320 4.35 9.24 27.58
CA GLN A 320 4.84 10.57 27.24
C GLN A 320 4.69 10.86 25.74
N ILE A 321 5.14 9.94 24.88
CA ILE A 321 5.01 10.08 23.43
C ILE A 321 3.53 10.00 23.00
N GLY A 322 2.73 9.15 23.65
CA GLY A 322 1.31 8.98 23.38
C GLY A 322 0.49 10.22 23.74
N HIS A 323 0.89 10.98 24.75
CA HIS A 323 0.30 12.28 25.05
C HIS A 323 0.52 13.26 23.89
N ILE A 324 1.72 13.29 23.30
CA ILE A 324 2.03 14.11 22.11
C ILE A 324 1.16 13.68 20.91
N CYS A 325 1.03 12.38 20.67
CA CYS A 325 0.17 11.85 19.60
C CYS A 325 -1.29 12.29 19.78
N ASN A 326 -1.83 12.21 21.00
CA ASN A 326 -3.20 12.61 21.29
C ASN A 326 -3.41 14.12 21.08
N LEU A 327 -2.47 14.96 21.52
CA LEU A 327 -2.51 16.40 21.28
C LEU A 327 -2.50 16.74 19.78
N SER A 328 -1.73 15.99 18.97
CA SER A 328 -1.72 16.14 17.50
C SER A 328 -3.08 15.81 16.86
N ILE A 329 -3.74 14.74 17.32
CA ILE A 329 -5.09 14.36 16.89
C ILE A 329 -6.12 15.40 17.32
N ASP A 330 -6.06 15.85 18.59
CA ASP A 330 -6.98 16.85 19.15
C ASP A 330 -6.84 18.19 18.42
N GLN A 331 -5.61 18.62 18.11
CA GLN A 331 -5.36 19.79 17.29
C GLN A 331 -6.04 19.67 15.92
N SER A 332 -5.89 18.53 15.25
CA SER A 332 -6.48 18.27 13.93
C SER A 332 -8.02 18.28 13.99
N LYS A 333 -8.60 17.71 15.06
CA LYS A 333 -10.05 17.70 15.30
C LYS A 333 -10.60 19.09 15.59
N LEU A 334 -10.01 19.82 16.54
CA LEU A 334 -10.40 21.18 16.89
C LEU A 334 -10.31 22.12 15.70
N LYS A 335 -9.30 21.97 14.84
CA LYS A 335 -9.19 22.76 13.60
C LYS A 335 -10.38 22.56 12.66
N GLN A 336 -10.92 21.34 12.57
CA GLN A 336 -12.14 21.07 11.80
C GLN A 336 -13.39 21.59 12.49
N GLU A 337 -13.49 21.44 13.81
CA GLU A 337 -14.60 22.00 14.60
C GLU A 337 -14.66 23.53 14.49
N ILE A 338 -13.50 24.21 14.47
CA ILE A 338 -13.41 25.64 14.18
C ILE A 338 -13.96 25.94 12.78
N ALA A 339 -13.48 25.24 11.74
CA ALA A 339 -13.96 25.48 10.38
C ALA A 339 -15.48 25.28 10.24
N GLN A 340 -16.03 24.25 10.90
CA GLN A 340 -17.47 23.99 10.95
C GLN A 340 -18.22 25.09 11.71
N ALA A 341 -17.74 25.48 12.90
CA ALA A 341 -18.35 26.53 13.72
C ALA A 341 -18.30 27.90 13.04
N GLU A 342 -17.22 28.22 12.31
CA GLU A 342 -17.10 29.45 11.50
C GLU A 342 -18.12 29.46 10.36
N ASN A 343 -18.29 28.33 9.67
CA ASN A 343 -19.28 28.19 8.62
C ASN A 343 -20.72 28.30 9.18
N ASP A 344 -21.02 27.61 10.27
CA ASP A 344 -22.33 27.63 10.92
C ASP A 344 -22.68 29.03 11.46
N TYR A 345 -21.71 29.73 12.06
CA TYR A 345 -21.88 31.09 12.56
C TYR A 345 -22.08 32.08 11.41
N SER A 346 -21.23 32.04 10.38
CA SER A 346 -21.34 32.95 9.23
C SER A 346 -22.64 32.78 8.45
N LEU A 347 -23.08 31.54 8.22
CA LEU A 347 -24.35 31.24 7.59
C LEU A 347 -25.52 31.78 8.42
N TYR A 348 -25.56 31.48 9.72
CA TYR A 348 -26.63 31.96 10.60
C TYR A 348 -26.64 33.48 10.72
N LEU A 349 -25.48 34.14 10.81
CA LEU A 349 -25.37 35.61 10.82
C LEU A 349 -25.95 36.25 9.57
N SER A 350 -25.70 35.68 8.39
CA SER A 350 -26.22 36.21 7.12
C SER A 350 -27.76 36.13 7.04
N VAL A 351 -28.34 34.99 7.46
CA VAL A 351 -29.79 34.76 7.46
C VAL A 351 -30.46 35.64 8.52
N SER A 352 -29.90 35.68 9.73
CA SER A 352 -30.42 36.44 10.86
C SER A 352 -30.43 37.95 10.60
N ARG A 353 -29.43 38.51 9.92
CA ARG A 353 -29.42 39.92 9.48
C ARG A 353 -30.65 40.23 8.63
N THR A 354 -30.93 39.39 7.65
CA THR A 354 -32.08 39.57 6.75
C THR A 354 -33.40 39.51 7.51
N ARG A 355 -33.58 38.50 8.38
CA ARG A 355 -34.82 38.35 9.18
C ARG A 355 -35.02 39.51 10.15
N LYS A 356 -33.96 40.01 10.78
CA LYS A 356 -34.04 41.18 11.67
C LYS A 356 -34.44 42.45 10.93
N ASP A 357 -33.96 42.64 9.71
CA ASP A 357 -34.40 43.76 8.86
C ASP A 357 -35.88 43.64 8.47
N ASP A 358 -36.40 42.43 8.30
CA ASP A 358 -37.83 42.18 8.08
C ASP A 358 -38.66 42.45 9.35
N ILE A 359 -38.24 41.92 10.49
CA ILE A 359 -38.89 42.16 11.80
C ILE A 359 -38.98 43.66 12.08
N LYS A 360 -37.89 44.40 11.87
CA LYS A 360 -37.88 45.86 12.06
C LYS A 360 -38.94 46.55 11.20
N ARG A 361 -39.06 46.17 9.92
CA ARG A 361 -40.08 46.69 9.00
C ARG A 361 -41.50 46.29 9.43
N GLU A 362 -41.69 45.11 9.99
CA GLU A 362 -42.99 44.66 10.52
C GLU A 362 -43.38 45.43 11.79
N VAL A 363 -42.46 45.61 12.74
CA VAL A 363 -42.68 46.40 13.96
C VAL A 363 -43.07 47.84 13.62
N GLU A 364 -42.37 48.49 12.69
CA GLU A 364 -42.70 49.86 12.22
C GLU A 364 -44.15 49.95 11.70
N LYS A 365 -44.60 48.93 10.94
CA LYS A 365 -45.98 48.86 10.45
C LYS A 365 -47.00 48.68 11.57
N VAL A 366 -46.73 47.80 12.54
CA VAL A 366 -47.64 47.53 13.66
C VAL A 366 -47.70 48.74 14.62
N GLN A 367 -46.57 49.41 14.86
CA GLN A 367 -46.49 50.61 15.70
C GLN A 367 -47.31 51.77 15.12
N THR A 368 -47.31 51.92 13.79
CA THR A 368 -48.14 52.91 13.10
C THR A 368 -49.63 52.65 13.39
N LYS A 369 -50.10 51.40 13.21
CA LYS A 369 -51.49 50.99 13.52
C LYS A 369 -51.85 51.16 15.00
N LEU A 370 -50.90 50.88 15.90
CA LEU A 370 -51.10 51.04 17.35
C LEU A 370 -51.37 52.50 17.70
N THR A 371 -50.65 53.42 17.06
CA THR A 371 -50.80 54.87 17.28
C THR A 371 -52.19 55.34 16.83
N GLU A 372 -52.60 54.96 15.61
CA GLU A 372 -53.93 55.26 15.08
C GLU A 372 -55.06 54.76 16.00
N LYS A 373 -54.96 53.51 16.49
CA LYS A 373 -55.96 52.93 17.40
C LYS A 373 -55.95 53.57 18.79
N ALA A 374 -54.82 54.09 19.25
CA ALA A 374 -54.72 54.74 20.56
C ALA A 374 -55.41 56.10 20.55
N GLU A 375 -55.27 56.85 19.45
CA GLU A 375 -56.01 58.08 19.22
C GLU A 375 -57.52 57.82 19.17
N GLU A 376 -57.95 56.77 18.46
CA GLU A 376 -59.36 56.32 18.41
C GLU A 376 -59.91 56.00 19.82
N SER A 377 -59.14 55.24 20.63
CA SER A 377 -59.51 54.92 22.02
C SER A 377 -59.65 56.16 22.90
N ASN A 378 -58.73 57.13 22.78
CA ASN A 378 -58.78 58.36 23.56
C ASN A 378 -60.03 59.19 23.22
N GLY A 379 -60.39 59.27 21.93
CA GLY A 379 -61.62 59.93 21.48
C GLY A 379 -62.88 59.30 22.09
N ILE A 380 -63.01 57.98 21.99
CA ILE A 380 -64.18 57.24 22.52
C ILE A 380 -64.23 57.33 24.06
N SER A 381 -63.09 57.31 24.75
CA SER A 381 -63.01 57.43 26.21
C SER A 381 -63.50 58.80 26.71
N ALA A 382 -63.12 59.88 26.02
CA ALA A 382 -63.60 61.23 26.32
C ALA A 382 -65.12 61.34 26.15
N GLU A 383 -65.66 60.78 25.06
CA GLU A 383 -67.10 60.72 24.80
C GLU A 383 -67.84 59.96 25.90
N LYS A 384 -67.32 58.79 26.32
CA LYS A 384 -67.89 57.99 27.42
C LYS A 384 -67.93 58.77 28.73
N LYS A 385 -66.86 59.51 29.07
CA LYS A 385 -66.78 60.28 30.32
C LYS A 385 -67.86 61.36 30.39
N ILE A 386 -68.08 62.07 29.29
CA ILE A 386 -69.14 63.08 29.18
C ILE A 386 -70.52 62.44 29.43
N LEU A 387 -70.77 61.26 28.85
CA LEU A 387 -72.02 60.52 29.04
C LEU A 387 -72.20 60.02 30.48
N GLU A 388 -71.12 59.59 31.16
CA GLU A 388 -71.17 59.15 32.56
C GLU A 388 -71.49 60.30 33.53
N GLU A 389 -70.83 61.45 33.38
CA GLU A 389 -71.09 62.63 34.21
C GLU A 389 -72.56 63.06 34.10
N LYS A 390 -73.07 63.11 32.86
CA LYS A 390 -74.47 63.45 32.58
C LYS A 390 -75.46 62.43 33.14
N LYS A 391 -75.13 61.14 33.10
CA LYS A 391 -75.92 60.07 33.70
C LYS A 391 -76.02 60.24 35.22
N VAL A 392 -74.90 60.44 35.92
CA VAL A 392 -74.85 60.61 37.38
C VAL A 392 -75.62 61.86 37.81
N GLU A 393 -75.49 62.95 37.06
CA GLU A 393 -76.25 64.18 37.31
C GLU A 393 -77.76 63.93 37.26
N LEU A 394 -78.25 63.25 36.21
CA LEU A 394 -79.67 62.92 36.04
C LEU A 394 -80.17 61.96 37.12
N GLU A 395 -79.36 60.99 37.57
CA GLU A 395 -79.70 60.09 38.68
C GLU A 395 -79.88 60.83 40.02
N HIS A 396 -78.97 61.76 40.32
CA HIS A 396 -79.06 62.60 41.52
C HIS A 396 -80.30 63.49 41.49
N GLN A 397 -80.55 64.17 40.37
CA GLN A 397 -81.73 65.03 40.19
C GLN A 397 -83.03 64.25 40.35
N LYS A 398 -83.09 63.00 39.85
CA LYS A 398 -84.24 62.11 40.02
C LYS A 398 -84.50 61.78 41.49
N GLN A 399 -83.48 61.34 42.24
CA GLN A 399 -83.63 61.01 43.67
C GLN A 399 -84.05 62.21 44.52
N GLU A 400 -83.47 63.37 44.28
CA GLU A 400 -83.79 64.58 45.04
C GLU A 400 -85.22 65.05 44.75
N GLY A 401 -85.64 64.96 43.47
CA GLY A 401 -87.00 65.22 43.05
C GLY A 401 -88.02 64.31 43.73
N GLU A 402 -87.76 63.01 43.83
CA GLU A 402 -88.64 62.03 44.49
C GLU A 402 -88.79 62.29 46.00
N LYS A 403 -87.70 62.68 46.67
CA LYS A 403 -87.72 63.08 48.09
C LYS A 403 -88.59 64.32 48.31
N LYS A 404 -88.50 65.32 47.43
CA LYS A 404 -89.33 66.55 47.50
C LYS A 404 -90.82 66.26 47.37
N VAL A 405 -91.21 65.42 46.41
CA VAL A 405 -92.62 65.00 46.24
C VAL A 405 -93.16 64.36 47.53
N THR A 406 -92.36 63.49 48.15
CA THR A 406 -92.75 62.77 49.37
C THR A 406 -92.89 63.70 50.58
N ALA A 407 -91.96 64.64 50.76
CA ALA A 407 -91.98 65.60 51.87
C ALA A 407 -93.17 66.56 51.81
N LEU A 408 -93.49 67.08 50.61
CA LEU A 408 -94.60 68.01 50.41
C LEU A 408 -95.95 67.38 50.77
N ARG A 409 -96.18 66.11 50.38
CA ARG A 409 -97.40 65.37 50.72
C ARG A 409 -97.54 65.10 52.22
N LEU A 410 -96.43 64.97 52.94
CA LEU A 410 -96.44 64.73 54.39
C LEU A 410 -96.82 65.98 55.19
N GLU A 411 -96.36 67.18 54.77
CA GLU A 411 -96.71 68.44 55.43
C GLU A 411 -98.18 68.83 55.23
N ALA A 412 -98.75 68.55 54.05
CA ALA A 412 -100.19 68.69 53.81
C ALA A 412 -101.03 67.93 54.85
N PHE A 413 -100.59 66.71 55.20
CA PHE A 413 -101.28 65.85 56.15
C PHE A 413 -101.19 66.35 57.62
N LYS A 414 -100.05 66.92 58.04
CA LYS A 414 -99.85 67.37 59.44
C LYS A 414 -100.73 68.56 59.81
N VAL A 415 -100.90 69.53 58.91
CA VAL A 415 -101.65 70.77 59.19
C VAL A 415 -103.12 70.49 59.54
N LEU A 416 -103.75 69.54 58.86
CA LEU A 416 -105.15 69.15 59.05
C LEU A 416 -105.47 68.56 60.44
N ASN A 417 -104.50 67.91 61.10
CA ASN A 417 -104.74 67.15 62.33
C ASN A 417 -104.58 67.95 63.65
N SER A 418 -104.26 69.24 63.59
CA SER A 418 -103.82 70.03 64.75
C SER A 418 -104.92 70.66 65.64
N ILE A 419 -106.22 70.39 65.42
CA ILE A 419 -107.35 71.11 66.08
C ILE A 419 -108.19 70.17 66.98
N GLY A 420 -108.07 70.28 68.32
CA GLY A 420 -108.63 69.36 69.33
C GLY A 420 -110.01 69.71 69.96
N LYS A 421 -110.78 68.68 70.36
CA LYS A 421 -112.25 68.69 70.61
C LYS A 421 -112.76 69.12 72.01
N ARG A 422 -111.91 69.57 72.95
CA ARG A 422 -112.28 69.80 74.37
C ARG A 422 -113.12 71.07 74.72
N PRO A 423 -113.18 72.17 73.92
CA PRO A 423 -114.04 73.33 74.24
C PRO A 423 -115.53 73.17 73.87
N LEU A 424 -115.92 72.08 73.20
CA LEU A 424 -117.21 71.93 72.51
C LEU A 424 -118.45 72.03 73.44
N LEU A 425 -118.29 71.84 74.75
CA LEU A 425 -119.40 71.85 75.70
C LEU A 425 -119.62 73.19 76.40
N PHE A 426 -118.70 74.16 76.27
CA PHE A 426 -118.84 75.45 76.98
C PHE A 426 -118.53 76.71 76.13
N ARG A 427 -117.90 76.61 74.92
CA ARG A 427 -117.70 77.73 73.95
C ARG A 427 -117.53 77.26 72.47
N LYS A 428 -118.57 77.37 71.62
CA LYS A 428 -118.62 76.82 70.23
C LYS A 428 -117.98 77.72 69.13
N ALA A 429 -117.88 79.03 69.33
CA ALA A 429 -117.45 79.95 68.26
C ALA A 429 -115.95 79.91 67.89
N GLU A 430 -115.06 79.45 68.80
CA GLU A 430 -113.60 79.46 68.57
C GLU A 430 -113.06 78.23 67.81
N TYR A 431 -113.82 77.15 67.66
CA TYR A 431 -113.38 75.91 67.01
C TYR A 431 -113.46 75.99 65.47
N ASP A 432 -114.57 76.50 64.94
CA ASP A 432 -114.84 76.52 63.49
C ASP A 432 -113.88 77.43 62.72
N GLN A 433 -113.39 78.51 63.35
CA GLN A 433 -112.45 79.44 62.72
C GLN A 433 -111.05 78.83 62.52
N LYS A 434 -110.63 77.88 63.38
CA LYS A 434 -109.34 77.20 63.24
C LYS A 434 -109.34 76.17 62.10
N LEU A 435 -110.47 75.48 61.87
CA LEU A 435 -110.55 74.38 60.89
C LEU A 435 -110.45 74.84 59.44
N GLN A 436 -111.07 75.97 59.10
CA GLN A 436 -111.01 76.52 57.74
C GLN A 436 -109.61 76.97 57.33
N TYR A 437 -108.80 77.45 58.26
CA TYR A 437 -107.43 77.87 57.95
C TYR A 437 -106.52 76.66 57.64
N ALA A 438 -106.66 75.55 58.38
CA ALA A 438 -105.86 74.35 58.19
C ALA A 438 -106.09 73.66 56.83
N GLN A 439 -107.33 73.64 56.33
CA GLN A 439 -107.65 73.02 55.04
C GLN A 439 -107.03 73.74 53.83
N LYS A 440 -106.95 75.08 53.87
CA LYS A 440 -106.44 75.87 52.74
C LYS A 440 -104.93 75.69 52.54
N VAL A 441 -104.19 75.49 53.62
CA VAL A 441 -102.72 75.31 53.60
C VAL A 441 -102.33 73.92 53.08
N ALA A 442 -103.12 72.88 53.35
CA ALA A 442 -102.82 71.53 52.89
C ALA A 442 -102.90 71.37 51.35
N ALA A 443 -103.89 72.00 50.71
CA ALA A 443 -104.09 71.89 49.25
C ALA A 443 -102.97 72.53 48.41
N ASP A 444 -102.28 73.54 48.95
CA ASP A 444 -101.18 74.21 48.24
C ASP A 444 -99.92 73.32 48.16
N TYR A 445 -99.68 72.50 49.20
CA TYR A 445 -98.57 71.54 49.21
C TYR A 445 -98.75 70.39 48.20
N ASP A 446 -99.97 69.89 47.98
CA ASP A 446 -100.23 68.81 47.00
C ASP A 446 -100.00 69.25 45.55
N LYS A 447 -100.39 70.47 45.20
CA LYS A 447 -100.18 71.03 43.85
C LYS A 447 -98.70 71.18 43.51
N GLN A 448 -97.87 71.50 44.51
CA GLN A 448 -96.41 71.56 44.34
C GLN A 448 -95.80 70.16 44.12
N ALA A 449 -96.37 69.12 44.73
CA ALA A 449 -95.92 67.74 44.58
C ALA A 449 -96.16 67.17 43.15
N GLU A 450 -97.32 67.45 42.53
CA GLU A 450 -97.61 66.96 41.16
C GLU A 450 -96.72 67.58 40.09
N LYS A 451 -96.44 68.89 40.19
CA LYS A 451 -95.53 69.57 39.26
C LYS A 451 -94.12 68.99 39.30
N GLN A 452 -93.65 68.62 40.48
CA GLN A 452 -92.34 67.98 40.66
C GLN A 452 -92.33 66.53 40.12
N ALA A 453 -93.45 65.80 40.22
CA ALA A 453 -93.55 64.43 39.68
C ALA A 453 -93.47 64.36 38.15
N SER A 454 -94.10 65.30 37.42
CA SER A 454 -94.00 65.37 35.94
C SER A 454 -92.57 65.62 35.47
N LYS A 455 -91.83 66.49 36.17
CA LYS A 455 -90.42 66.77 35.86
C LYS A 455 -89.52 65.54 36.08
N ASN A 456 -89.81 64.72 37.09
CA ASN A 456 -89.09 63.47 37.34
C ASN A 456 -89.31 62.42 36.21
N ALA A 457 -90.48 62.41 35.57
CA ALA A 457 -90.77 61.48 34.47
C ALA A 457 -89.93 61.81 33.21
N GLU A 458 -89.78 63.09 32.86
CA GLU A 458 -88.90 63.55 31.77
C GLU A 458 -87.44 63.20 32.03
N ILE A 459 -86.94 63.47 33.25
CA ILE A 459 -85.58 63.10 33.68
C ILE A 459 -85.35 61.59 33.54
N SER A 460 -86.37 60.76 33.86
CA SER A 460 -86.24 59.31 33.75
C SER A 460 -86.15 58.81 32.30
N ALA A 461 -86.78 59.49 31.34
CA ALA A 461 -86.68 59.14 29.91
C ALA A 461 -85.32 59.53 29.32
N ASP A 462 -84.82 60.73 29.63
CA ASP A 462 -83.49 61.18 29.22
C ASP A 462 -82.37 60.32 29.82
N LEU A 463 -82.51 59.94 31.09
CA LEU A 463 -81.60 59.00 31.74
C LEU A 463 -81.55 57.66 31.01
N GLN A 464 -82.69 57.12 30.58
CA GLN A 464 -82.75 55.85 29.86
C GLN A 464 -82.03 55.92 28.50
N ARG A 465 -82.15 57.03 27.75
CA ARG A 465 -81.42 57.24 26.48
C ARG A 465 -79.91 57.30 26.72
N ILE A 466 -79.46 58.14 27.67
CA ILE A 466 -78.03 58.32 27.98
C ILE A 466 -77.41 57.00 28.45
N VAL A 467 -78.14 56.18 29.22
CA VAL A 467 -77.66 54.85 29.65
C VAL A 467 -77.44 53.91 28.47
N VAL A 468 -78.30 53.92 27.45
CA VAL A 468 -78.14 53.08 26.24
C VAL A 468 -76.93 53.54 25.42
N GLU A 469 -76.79 54.85 25.18
CA GLU A 469 -75.65 55.42 24.46
C GLU A 469 -74.33 55.15 25.20
N TRP A 470 -74.30 55.37 26.52
CA TRP A 470 -73.14 55.07 27.35
C TRP A 470 -72.74 53.59 27.30
N LYS A 471 -73.70 52.66 27.30
CA LYS A 471 -73.42 51.22 27.14
C LYS A 471 -72.82 50.91 25.76
N ALA A 472 -73.39 51.48 24.69
CA ALA A 472 -72.89 51.26 23.33
C ALA A 472 -71.46 51.81 23.15
N THR A 473 -71.19 53.02 23.64
CA THR A 473 -69.84 53.64 23.62
C THR A 473 -68.87 52.86 24.50
N THR A 474 -69.33 52.31 25.63
CA THR A 474 -68.51 51.40 26.47
C THR A 474 -68.13 50.13 25.72
N SER A 475 -69.06 49.48 25.02
CA SER A 475 -68.75 48.28 24.21
C SER A 475 -67.77 48.59 23.08
N LYS A 476 -67.93 49.71 22.37
CA LYS A 476 -66.97 50.15 21.34
C LYS A 476 -65.58 50.39 21.91
N LEU A 477 -65.48 51.06 23.06
CA LEU A 477 -64.21 51.30 23.74
C LEU A 477 -63.53 49.99 24.13
N ILE A 478 -64.29 49.02 24.65
CA ILE A 478 -63.77 47.68 24.98
C ILE A 478 -63.17 47.02 23.75
N THR A 479 -63.86 47.01 22.60
CA THR A 479 -63.35 46.41 21.36
C THR A 479 -62.06 47.07 20.85
N VAL A 480 -61.97 48.41 20.93
CA VAL A 480 -60.74 49.13 20.53
C VAL A 480 -59.60 48.84 21.51
N ILE A 481 -59.89 48.77 22.81
CA ILE A 481 -58.90 48.37 23.83
C ILE A 481 -58.41 46.93 23.59
N GLU A 482 -59.29 45.99 23.27
CA GLU A 482 -58.92 44.61 22.90
C GLU A 482 -57.99 44.59 21.68
N ALA A 483 -58.30 45.37 20.63
CA ALA A 483 -57.45 45.50 19.45
C ALA A 483 -56.08 46.13 19.76
N LEU A 484 -56.04 47.18 20.59
CA LEU A 484 -54.79 47.79 21.08
C LEU A 484 -53.94 46.80 21.88
N THR A 485 -54.60 45.96 22.68
CA THR A 485 -53.94 44.92 23.46
C THR A 485 -53.33 43.88 22.52
N GLY A 486 -54.08 43.44 21.50
CA GLY A 486 -53.59 42.53 20.45
C GLY A 486 -52.37 43.07 19.69
N LEU A 487 -52.42 44.32 19.23
CA LEU A 487 -51.28 44.95 18.53
C LEU A 487 -50.04 45.09 19.41
N LYS A 488 -50.20 45.41 20.71
CA LYS A 488 -49.08 45.40 21.67
C LYS A 488 -48.49 44.00 21.85
N THR A 489 -49.34 42.97 21.90
CA THR A 489 -48.88 41.57 21.95
C THR A 489 -48.13 41.17 20.69
N ASP A 490 -48.54 41.62 19.51
CA ASP A 490 -47.83 41.32 18.26
C ASP A 490 -46.44 41.97 18.20
N ILE A 491 -46.30 43.22 18.66
CA ILE A 491 -44.97 43.86 18.81
C ILE A 491 -44.11 43.08 19.82
N GLN A 492 -44.66 42.71 20.97
CA GLN A 492 -43.95 41.91 21.97
C GLN A 492 -43.47 40.56 21.40
N LYS A 493 -44.27 39.90 20.55
CA LYS A 493 -43.86 38.67 19.87
C LYS A 493 -42.70 38.90 18.90
N LEU A 494 -42.78 39.93 18.06
CA LEU A 494 -41.73 40.28 17.11
C LEU A 494 -40.42 40.68 17.82
N ASP A 495 -40.50 41.45 18.90
CA ASP A 495 -39.35 41.79 19.73
C ASP A 495 -38.75 40.54 20.40
N SER A 496 -39.60 39.61 20.86
CA SER A 496 -39.13 38.33 21.41
C SER A 496 -38.41 37.48 20.37
N GLU A 497 -38.91 37.43 19.12
CA GLU A 497 -38.25 36.74 18.01
C GLU A 497 -36.88 37.37 17.70
N SER A 498 -36.79 38.70 17.68
CA SER A 498 -35.51 39.40 17.48
C SER A 498 -34.51 39.12 18.60
N ALA A 499 -34.98 39.05 19.86
CA ALA A 499 -34.15 38.73 21.02
C ALA A 499 -33.67 37.26 21.02
N GLU A 500 -34.51 36.33 20.58
CA GLU A 500 -34.13 34.91 20.40
C GLU A 500 -33.04 34.75 19.33
N ILE A 501 -33.11 35.52 18.24
CA ILE A 501 -32.07 35.57 17.21
C ILE A 501 -30.74 36.06 17.79
N ASP A 502 -30.74 37.16 18.57
CA ASP A 502 -29.53 37.66 19.24
C ASP A 502 -28.93 36.62 20.19
N THR A 503 -29.77 36.01 21.02
CA THR A 503 -29.34 34.97 21.97
C THR A 503 -28.69 33.79 21.24
N THR A 504 -29.25 33.38 20.10
CA THR A 504 -28.69 32.29 19.28
C THR A 504 -27.38 32.70 18.60
N LEU A 505 -27.26 33.95 18.14
CA LEU A 505 -26.00 34.49 17.58
C LEU A 505 -24.89 34.53 18.62
N GLU A 506 -25.18 35.05 19.82
CA GLU A 506 -24.24 35.09 20.94
C GLU A 506 -23.81 33.68 21.33
N TYR A 507 -24.74 32.72 21.43
CA TYR A 507 -24.42 31.32 21.70
C TYR A 507 -23.48 30.73 20.65
N LYS A 508 -23.78 30.89 19.35
CA LYS A 508 -22.92 30.38 18.26
C LYS A 508 -21.53 31.05 18.25
N GLN A 509 -21.47 32.35 18.54
CA GLN A 509 -20.21 33.07 18.67
C GLN A 509 -19.38 32.57 19.86
N GLN A 510 -20.01 32.35 21.01
CA GLN A 510 -19.36 31.79 22.20
C GLN A 510 -18.82 30.37 21.94
N VAL A 511 -19.57 29.53 21.23
CA VAL A 511 -19.09 28.19 20.82
C VAL A 511 -17.85 28.30 19.94
N LEU A 512 -17.87 29.20 18.93
CA LEU A 512 -16.73 29.42 18.05
C LEU A 512 -15.49 29.90 18.84
N GLU A 513 -15.65 30.91 19.69
CA GLU A 513 -14.55 31.47 20.48
C GLU A 513 -13.99 30.46 21.47
N GLY A 514 -14.85 29.75 22.20
CA GLY A 514 -14.42 28.70 23.12
C GLY A 514 -13.67 27.56 22.42
N THR A 515 -14.04 27.23 21.18
CA THR A 515 -13.32 26.23 20.37
C THR A 515 -11.95 26.75 19.94
N LYS A 516 -11.83 28.05 19.59
CA LYS A 516 -10.54 28.70 19.29
C LYS A 516 -9.62 28.75 20.49
N GLU A 517 -10.12 29.15 21.66
CA GLU A 517 -9.36 29.15 22.91
C GLU A 517 -8.84 27.74 23.26
N ALA A 518 -9.68 26.71 23.11
CA ALA A 518 -9.28 25.33 23.31
C ALA A 518 -8.15 24.91 22.36
N PHE A 519 -8.26 25.28 21.07
CA PHE A 519 -7.24 24.99 20.06
C PHE A 519 -5.89 25.69 20.35
N GLU A 520 -5.91 26.96 20.76
CA GLU A 520 -4.69 27.69 21.13
C GLU A 520 -3.99 27.07 22.34
N LYS A 521 -4.76 26.65 23.35
CA LYS A 521 -4.24 25.92 24.50
C LYS A 521 -3.60 24.59 24.08
N THR A 522 -4.29 23.79 23.27
CA THR A 522 -3.78 22.51 22.76
C THR A 522 -2.51 22.69 21.93
N ILE A 523 -2.42 23.72 21.08
CA ILE A 523 -1.20 24.02 20.30
C ILE A 523 -0.02 24.36 21.21
N SER A 524 -0.27 25.16 22.26
CA SER A 524 0.77 25.54 23.21
C SER A 524 1.33 24.33 23.95
N GLU A 525 0.44 23.48 24.47
CA GLU A 525 0.78 22.21 25.12
C GLU A 525 1.52 21.27 24.16
N TYR A 526 1.02 21.13 22.93
CA TYR A 526 1.63 20.31 21.88
C TYR A 526 3.05 20.76 21.55
N SER A 527 3.24 22.06 21.31
CA SER A 527 4.54 22.64 20.97
C SER A 527 5.56 22.49 22.11
N ALA A 528 5.11 22.57 23.36
CA ALA A 528 5.95 22.33 24.53
C ALA A 528 6.36 20.85 24.65
N ALA A 529 5.41 19.93 24.46
CA ALA A 529 5.65 18.50 24.55
C ALA A 529 6.54 17.98 23.40
N LEU A 530 6.34 18.50 22.19
CA LEU A 530 7.13 18.14 21.00
C LEU A 530 8.62 18.48 21.15
N LYS A 531 8.96 19.60 21.82
CA LYS A 531 10.36 19.95 22.12
C LYS A 531 11.08 18.92 23.00
N GLY A 532 10.34 18.11 23.75
CA GLY A 532 10.90 17.00 24.54
C GLY A 532 11.10 15.70 23.75
N LEU A 533 10.51 15.58 22.56
CA LEU A 533 10.66 14.44 21.66
C LEU A 533 12.01 14.56 20.91
N ASN A 534 13.11 14.28 21.60
CA ASN A 534 14.43 14.22 20.97
C ASN A 534 14.40 13.19 19.83
N ASP A 535 14.90 13.56 18.63
CA ASP A 535 15.15 12.69 17.46
C ASP A 535 13.95 12.02 16.73
N GLY A 536 12.70 12.19 17.20
CA GLY A 536 11.51 11.64 16.54
C GLY A 536 10.93 12.54 15.43
N LYS A 537 10.44 11.94 14.32
CA LYS A 537 9.71 12.67 13.27
C LYS A 537 8.21 12.75 13.59
N GLU A 538 7.61 13.92 13.43
CA GLU A 538 6.18 14.16 13.63
C GLU A 538 5.33 13.59 12.48
N LEU A 539 4.13 13.09 12.78
CA LEU A 539 3.11 12.75 11.78
C LEU A 539 2.11 13.89 11.65
N ASN A 540 2.46 14.88 10.83
CA ASN A 540 1.63 16.04 10.52
C ASN A 540 1.23 16.05 9.03
N LYS A 541 0.45 17.06 8.64
CA LYS A 541 0.01 17.26 7.26
C LYS A 541 1.17 17.33 6.26
N ASP A 542 2.30 17.91 6.63
CA ASP A 542 3.47 18.00 5.73
C ASP A 542 4.13 16.64 5.54
N PHE A 543 4.24 15.82 6.60
CA PHE A 543 4.64 14.42 6.46
C PHE A 543 3.70 13.62 5.53
N VAL A 544 2.39 13.81 5.65
CA VAL A 544 1.42 13.13 4.78
C VAL A 544 1.57 13.59 3.32
N ARG A 545 1.83 14.88 3.07
CA ARG A 545 2.14 15.38 1.73
C ARG A 545 3.44 14.80 1.18
N GLU A 546 4.49 14.71 1.98
CA GLU A 546 5.73 14.04 1.59
C GLU A 546 5.46 12.57 1.22
N LEU A 547 4.67 11.86 2.03
CA LEU A 547 4.31 10.46 1.84
C LEU A 547 3.55 10.21 0.52
N LEU A 548 2.64 11.12 0.16
CA LEU A 548 1.80 11.07 -1.03
C LEU A 548 2.41 11.80 -2.24
N SER A 549 3.62 12.33 -2.11
CA SER A 549 4.30 13.09 -3.18
C SER A 549 4.52 12.23 -4.43
N GLU A 550 4.34 12.84 -5.61
CA GLU A 550 4.73 12.24 -6.89
C GLU A 550 6.26 12.15 -7.03
N ASP A 551 7.02 12.96 -6.26
CA ASP A 551 8.47 12.84 -6.20
C ASP A 551 8.88 11.55 -5.47
N ILE A 552 9.62 10.70 -6.18
CA ILE A 552 9.99 9.35 -5.71
C ILE A 552 10.92 9.45 -4.51
N ASN A 553 11.84 10.41 -4.46
CA ASN A 553 12.79 10.54 -3.37
C ASN A 553 12.10 10.98 -2.08
N THR A 554 11.33 12.07 -2.16
CA THR A 554 10.52 12.61 -1.04
C THR A 554 9.58 11.55 -0.47
N SER A 555 8.81 10.88 -1.33
CA SER A 555 7.89 9.82 -0.89
C SER A 555 8.63 8.61 -0.33
N THR A 556 9.80 8.25 -0.86
CA THR A 556 10.59 7.15 -0.30
C THR A 556 11.12 7.48 1.10
N ASP A 557 11.59 8.71 1.33
CA ASP A 557 12.14 9.13 2.62
C ASP A 557 11.06 9.22 3.71
N ALA A 558 9.84 9.63 3.35
CA ALA A 558 8.68 9.50 4.21
C ALA A 558 8.35 8.03 4.50
N GLN A 559 8.34 7.16 3.49
CA GLN A 559 8.00 5.74 3.64
C GLN A 559 8.98 4.94 4.52
N ILE A 560 10.26 5.28 4.54
CA ILE A 560 11.24 4.63 5.44
C ILE A 560 11.18 5.15 6.88
N THR A 561 10.48 6.26 7.12
CA THR A 561 10.39 6.88 8.43
C THR A 561 9.27 6.26 9.26
N ASN A 562 9.51 6.10 10.57
CA ASN A 562 8.50 5.69 11.53
C ASN A 562 8.21 6.85 12.49
N PRO A 563 7.09 7.57 12.32
CA PRO A 563 6.82 8.76 13.11
C PRO A 563 6.65 8.43 14.59
N TRP A 564 6.92 9.40 15.47
CA TRP A 564 6.83 9.31 16.94
C TRP A 564 7.90 8.46 17.64
N PHE A 565 8.50 7.48 16.97
CA PHE A 565 9.51 6.62 17.58
C PHE A 565 10.86 7.33 17.68
N THR A 566 11.48 7.21 18.86
CA THR A 566 12.81 7.73 19.15
C THR A 566 13.82 6.61 19.30
N GLN A 567 15.12 6.90 19.15
CA GLN A 567 16.15 5.88 19.35
C GLN A 567 16.12 5.32 20.77
N ARG A 568 16.04 6.20 21.78
CA ARG A 568 15.94 5.81 23.19
C ARG A 568 14.77 4.85 23.42
N TYR A 569 13.57 5.20 22.94
CA TYR A 569 12.39 4.34 23.13
C TYR A 569 12.63 2.96 22.54
N ASN A 570 13.17 2.87 21.33
CA ASN A 570 13.47 1.59 20.69
C ASN A 570 14.47 0.73 21.47
N ARG A 571 15.54 1.32 22.02
CA ARG A 571 16.53 0.57 22.82
C ARG A 571 15.90 -0.03 24.08
N GLU A 572 15.06 0.73 24.78
CA GLU A 572 14.38 0.25 25.97
C GLU A 572 13.34 -0.86 25.67
N ARG A 573 12.68 -0.80 24.50
CA ARG A 573 11.78 -1.86 24.00
C ARG A 573 12.52 -3.17 23.68
N GLU A 574 13.77 -3.09 23.20
CA GLU A 574 14.62 -4.26 22.92
C GLU A 574 15.13 -4.90 24.22
N LYS A 575 15.53 -4.09 25.20
CA LYS A 575 15.86 -4.56 26.56
C LYS A 575 14.67 -5.26 27.22
N LEU A 576 13.46 -4.72 27.04
CA LEU A 576 12.23 -5.34 27.54
C LEU A 576 12.03 -6.75 26.95
N PHE A 577 12.29 -6.93 25.65
CA PHE A 577 12.23 -8.24 25.02
C PHE A 577 13.22 -9.23 25.65
N TYR A 578 14.47 -8.81 25.91
CA TYR A 578 15.44 -9.64 26.62
C TYR A 578 14.92 -10.09 28.00
N TYR A 579 14.45 -9.16 28.84
CA TYR A 579 13.96 -9.51 30.17
C TYR A 579 12.67 -10.36 30.15
N ALA A 580 11.82 -10.19 29.13
CA ALA A 580 10.66 -11.06 28.92
C ALA A 580 11.10 -12.51 28.66
N MET A 581 12.12 -12.72 27.83
CA MET A 581 12.69 -14.05 27.56
C MET A 581 13.27 -14.69 28.82
N LYS A 582 14.02 -13.91 29.63
CA LYS A 582 14.54 -14.40 30.93
C LYS A 582 13.42 -14.79 31.89
N THR A 583 12.39 -13.95 32.02
CA THR A 583 11.22 -14.24 32.88
C THR A 583 10.49 -15.50 32.43
N ASN A 584 10.28 -15.65 31.13
CA ASN A 584 9.64 -16.84 30.55
C ASN A 584 10.47 -18.12 30.80
N LYS A 585 11.81 -18.06 30.65
CA LYS A 585 12.71 -19.17 30.97
C LYS A 585 12.56 -19.60 32.42
N GLU A 586 12.69 -18.66 33.34
CA GLU A 586 12.64 -18.95 34.77
C GLU A 586 11.25 -19.41 35.22
N PHE A 587 10.18 -18.88 34.63
CA PHE A 587 8.82 -19.36 34.89
C PHE A 587 8.68 -20.86 34.58
N ILE A 588 9.20 -21.31 33.44
CA ILE A 588 9.15 -22.71 33.03
C ILE A 588 9.93 -23.56 34.04
N LEU A 589 11.20 -23.20 34.29
CA LEU A 589 12.10 -23.95 35.16
C LEU A 589 11.61 -24.00 36.62
N SER A 590 10.84 -23.02 37.06
CA SER A 590 10.21 -22.96 38.38
C SER A 590 8.87 -23.70 38.48
N SER A 591 8.37 -24.35 37.43
CA SER A 591 7.12 -25.13 37.46
C SER A 591 7.33 -26.63 37.16
N LYS A 592 6.89 -27.48 38.09
CA LYS A 592 6.77 -28.93 37.92
C LYS A 592 5.62 -29.28 36.98
N LYS A 593 4.57 -28.47 36.95
CA LYS A 593 3.42 -28.66 36.04
C LYS A 593 3.85 -28.50 34.58
N CYS A 594 4.75 -27.55 34.27
CA CYS A 594 5.41 -27.47 32.95
C CYS A 594 6.15 -28.78 32.60
N ARG A 595 7.02 -29.25 33.50
CA ARG A 595 7.76 -30.52 33.34
C ARG A 595 6.84 -31.71 33.09
N ASP A 596 5.75 -31.81 33.84
CA ASP A 596 4.82 -32.94 33.75
C ASP A 596 4.02 -32.91 32.44
N ASN A 597 3.65 -31.73 31.96
CA ASN A 597 3.09 -31.56 30.62
C ASN A 597 4.09 -31.94 29.52
N PHE A 598 5.36 -31.51 29.61
CA PHE A 598 6.39 -31.93 28.64
C PHE A 598 6.61 -33.45 28.62
N THR A 599 6.60 -34.07 29.80
CA THR A 599 6.72 -35.52 29.96
C THR A 599 5.52 -36.25 29.34
N SER A 600 4.32 -35.75 29.60
CA SER A 600 3.07 -36.29 29.03
C SER A 600 3.03 -36.13 27.51
N LEU A 601 3.53 -35.00 26.99
CA LEU A 601 3.67 -34.77 25.56
C LEU A 601 4.65 -35.75 24.90
N ALA A 602 5.79 -36.02 25.55
CA ALA A 602 6.76 -37.00 25.08
C ALA A 602 6.21 -38.44 25.04
N HIS A 603 5.40 -38.81 26.04
CA HIS A 603 4.66 -40.08 26.02
C HIS A 603 3.61 -40.10 24.90
N TYR A 604 2.85 -39.02 24.71
CA TYR A 604 1.87 -38.90 23.63
C TYR A 604 2.51 -39.04 22.24
N TRP A 605 3.69 -38.45 22.03
CA TRP A 605 4.46 -38.64 20.80
C TRP A 605 5.05 -40.06 20.65
N GLY A 606 4.97 -40.91 21.68
CA GLY A 606 5.52 -42.26 21.69
C GLY A 606 7.05 -42.29 21.64
N LEU A 607 7.70 -41.22 22.08
CA LEU A 607 9.17 -41.05 22.10
C LEU A 607 9.76 -41.31 23.48
N GLN A 608 8.95 -41.20 24.53
CA GLN A 608 9.27 -41.66 25.87
C GLN A 608 8.50 -42.96 26.16
N MET A 609 9.16 -43.92 26.82
CA MET A 609 8.54 -45.17 27.27
C MET A 609 7.93 -44.98 28.65
N GLY A 610 6.81 -45.66 28.90
CA GLY A 610 6.17 -45.74 30.21
C GLY A 610 6.92 -46.67 31.17
N ASP A 611 6.33 -46.92 32.33
CA ASP A 611 7.00 -47.59 33.46
C ASP A 611 7.46 -49.02 33.12
N GLU A 612 6.71 -49.72 32.28
CA GLU A 612 7.00 -51.09 31.83
C GLU A 612 7.93 -51.15 30.60
N LYS A 613 8.58 -50.03 30.26
CA LYS A 613 9.41 -49.84 29.05
C LYS A 613 8.64 -50.00 27.73
N GLU A 614 7.31 -49.92 27.79
CA GLU A 614 6.42 -49.94 26.63
C GLU A 614 5.92 -48.53 26.27
N LYS A 615 5.39 -48.37 25.06
CA LYS A 615 4.78 -47.10 24.63
C LYS A 615 3.42 -46.91 25.29
N ILE A 616 3.21 -45.72 25.85
CA ILE A 616 1.89 -45.36 26.37
C ILE A 616 0.94 -45.10 25.21
N VAL A 617 -0.21 -45.79 25.23
CA VAL A 617 -1.31 -45.55 24.29
C VAL A 617 -2.44 -44.86 25.05
N PHE A 618 -2.58 -43.56 24.84
CA PHE A 618 -3.67 -42.79 25.44
C PHE A 618 -5.01 -43.11 24.78
N HIS A 619 -6.07 -43.22 25.59
CA HIS A 619 -7.44 -43.32 25.11
C HIS A 619 -7.83 -42.08 24.29
N LYS A 620 -8.73 -42.26 23.32
CA LYS A 620 -9.11 -41.18 22.39
C LYS A 620 -9.62 -39.94 23.12
N GLU A 621 -10.53 -40.09 24.07
CA GLU A 621 -11.12 -38.99 24.84
C GLU A 621 -10.07 -38.22 25.65
N ASP A 622 -9.16 -38.93 26.31
CA ASP A 622 -8.08 -38.31 27.08
C ASP A 622 -7.13 -37.52 26.16
N ARG A 623 -6.80 -38.04 24.96
CA ARG A 623 -5.99 -37.29 23.98
C ARG A 623 -6.70 -36.03 23.52
N GLU A 624 -8.00 -36.13 23.19
CA GLU A 624 -8.78 -34.99 22.72
C GLU A 624 -8.95 -33.91 23.80
N ALA A 625 -8.95 -34.29 25.08
CA ALA A 625 -9.00 -33.38 26.22
C ALA A 625 -7.65 -32.72 26.54
N CYS A 626 -6.55 -33.48 26.62
CA CYS A 626 -5.29 -32.97 27.16
C CYS A 626 -4.37 -32.32 26.12
N VAL A 627 -4.35 -32.78 24.86
CA VAL A 627 -3.32 -32.43 23.87
C VAL A 627 -3.27 -30.93 23.58
N GLY A 628 -4.41 -30.23 23.59
CA GLY A 628 -4.46 -28.77 23.45
C GLY A 628 -3.63 -28.05 24.52
N ALA A 629 -3.81 -28.43 25.79
CA ALA A 629 -3.08 -27.87 26.92
C ALA A 629 -1.58 -28.22 26.91
N LEU A 630 -1.24 -29.44 26.45
CA LEU A 630 0.15 -29.85 26.28
C LEU A 630 0.87 -28.98 25.23
N TYR A 631 0.23 -28.68 24.10
CA TYR A 631 0.78 -27.77 23.10
C TYR A 631 0.86 -26.33 23.59
N GLN A 632 -0.15 -25.84 24.32
CA GLN A 632 -0.10 -24.51 24.93
C GLN A 632 1.09 -24.37 25.90
N THR A 633 1.40 -25.41 26.66
CA THR A 633 2.59 -25.43 27.52
C THR A 633 3.88 -25.49 26.69
N LEU A 634 3.90 -26.23 25.58
CA LEU A 634 5.04 -26.26 24.65
C LEU A 634 5.35 -24.86 24.07
N PHE A 635 4.33 -24.05 23.77
CA PHE A 635 4.51 -22.68 23.29
C PHE A 635 5.14 -21.73 24.32
N LEU A 636 5.13 -22.08 25.62
CA LEU A 636 5.89 -21.33 26.62
C LEU A 636 7.39 -21.56 26.43
N LEU A 637 7.80 -22.80 26.18
CA LEU A 637 9.20 -23.21 25.96
C LEU A 637 9.75 -22.79 24.60
N VAL A 638 8.93 -22.89 23.56
CA VAL A 638 9.28 -22.46 22.21
C VAL A 638 8.19 -21.52 21.71
N PRO A 639 8.39 -20.19 21.82
CA PRO A 639 7.39 -19.20 21.46
C PRO A 639 6.81 -19.35 20.05
N VAL A 640 7.65 -19.74 19.08
CA VAL A 640 7.27 -19.89 17.68
C VAL A 640 7.44 -21.33 17.22
N ILE A 641 6.34 -21.98 16.83
CA ILE A 641 6.39 -23.29 16.18
C ILE A 641 6.06 -23.11 14.71
N SER A 642 6.91 -23.61 13.82
CA SER A 642 6.64 -23.63 12.39
C SER A 642 6.25 -25.04 11.92
N THR A 643 5.31 -25.15 10.98
CA THR A 643 4.95 -26.43 10.37
C THR A 643 4.33 -26.23 8.98
N THR A 644 4.42 -27.21 8.08
CA THR A 644 3.75 -27.08 6.78
C THR A 644 2.26 -27.35 6.88
N PHE A 645 1.45 -26.76 5.99
CA PHE A 645 0.01 -27.07 5.93
C PHE A 645 -0.28 -28.58 5.81
N ALA A 646 0.51 -29.29 5.01
CA ALA A 646 0.41 -30.76 4.88
C ALA A 646 0.63 -31.49 6.22
N SER A 647 1.42 -30.93 7.13
CA SER A 647 1.72 -31.53 8.43
C SER A 647 0.71 -31.13 9.52
N VAL A 648 0.03 -29.98 9.38
CA VAL A 648 -0.94 -29.46 10.38
C VAL A 648 -1.99 -30.51 10.74
N GLY A 649 -2.58 -31.17 9.75
CA GLY A 649 -3.65 -32.15 9.97
C GLY A 649 -3.24 -33.34 10.83
N THR A 650 -1.97 -33.77 10.74
CA THR A 650 -1.43 -34.86 11.56
C THR A 650 -0.90 -34.35 12.89
N PHE A 651 -0.19 -33.21 12.88
CA PHE A 651 0.40 -32.60 14.07
C PHE A 651 -0.66 -32.21 15.10
N LEU A 652 -1.75 -31.59 14.65
CA LEU A 652 -2.85 -31.12 15.49
C LEU A 652 -4.10 -32.01 15.34
N ARG A 653 -3.92 -33.30 15.05
CA ARG A 653 -5.03 -34.23 14.78
C ARG A 653 -6.01 -34.32 15.94
N ASP A 654 -5.46 -34.42 17.15
CA ASP A 654 -6.21 -34.69 18.39
C ASP A 654 -6.57 -33.40 19.15
N VAL A 655 -6.10 -32.23 18.70
CA VAL A 655 -6.72 -30.95 19.09
C VAL A 655 -8.08 -30.92 18.40
N LYS A 656 -9.22 -30.89 19.09
CA LYS A 656 -10.55 -30.86 18.43
C LYS A 656 -11.31 -29.55 18.62
N GLY A 657 -11.02 -28.82 19.69
CA GLY A 657 -11.57 -27.49 19.95
C GLY A 657 -11.14 -26.45 18.92
N SER A 658 -11.97 -25.42 18.77
CA SER A 658 -11.62 -24.16 18.11
C SER A 658 -10.80 -23.26 19.03
N LYS A 659 -10.09 -22.27 18.47
CA LYS A 659 -9.43 -21.20 19.26
C LYS A 659 -8.45 -21.70 20.35
N VAL A 660 -7.73 -22.79 20.08
CA VAL A 660 -6.71 -23.38 20.99
C VAL A 660 -5.35 -22.70 20.84
N ILE A 661 -5.00 -22.30 19.63
CA ILE A 661 -3.78 -21.56 19.28
C ILE A 661 -4.12 -20.07 19.26
N GLY A 662 -3.20 -19.23 19.70
CA GLY A 662 -3.36 -17.77 19.73
C GLY A 662 -3.34 -17.17 18.33
N THR A 663 -2.15 -17.08 17.77
CA THR A 663 -1.87 -16.45 16.48
C THR A 663 -1.44 -17.50 15.46
N LEU A 664 -2.20 -17.63 14.37
CA LEU A 664 -1.72 -18.25 13.14
C LEU A 664 -0.99 -17.21 12.30
N ILE A 665 0.20 -17.54 11.82
CA ILE A 665 0.87 -16.78 10.78
C ILE A 665 0.95 -17.69 9.57
N VAL A 666 0.44 -17.23 8.43
CA VAL A 666 0.63 -17.92 7.15
C VAL A 666 1.66 -17.13 6.37
N ASP A 667 2.82 -17.72 6.14
CA ASP A 667 3.86 -17.13 5.30
C ASP A 667 3.83 -17.77 3.90
N GLU A 668 4.17 -16.97 2.90
CA GLU A 668 4.05 -17.32 1.48
C GLU A 668 2.59 -17.72 1.11
N ALA A 669 1.61 -17.02 1.69
CA ALA A 669 0.19 -17.35 1.56
C ALA A 669 -0.34 -17.30 0.11
N GLY A 670 0.33 -16.56 -0.79
CA GLY A 670 0.00 -16.50 -2.21
C GLY A 670 0.14 -17.85 -2.94
N GLN A 671 0.90 -18.79 -2.40
CA GLN A 671 1.07 -20.14 -2.98
C GLN A 671 0.21 -21.20 -2.32
N ALA A 672 -0.48 -20.85 -1.24
CA ALA A 672 -1.30 -21.80 -0.51
C ALA A 672 -2.70 -21.81 -1.08
N GLN A 673 -3.25 -23.01 -1.31
CA GLN A 673 -4.65 -23.13 -1.69
C GLN A 673 -5.56 -22.85 -0.48
N PRO A 674 -6.70 -22.17 -0.65
CA PRO A 674 -7.56 -21.73 0.46
C PRO A 674 -7.94 -22.85 1.44
N GLN A 675 -8.29 -24.03 0.92
CA GLN A 675 -8.73 -25.17 1.73
C GLN A 675 -7.67 -25.69 2.72
N MET A 676 -6.38 -25.44 2.45
CA MET A 676 -5.29 -25.87 3.32
C MET A 676 -5.28 -25.11 4.65
N ALA A 677 -5.73 -23.85 4.65
CA ALA A 677 -5.73 -22.99 5.83
C ALA A 677 -6.88 -23.28 6.79
N VAL A 678 -8.00 -23.83 6.32
CA VAL A 678 -9.24 -24.02 7.10
C VAL A 678 -9.00 -24.74 8.43
N GLY A 679 -8.17 -25.80 8.42
CA GLY A 679 -7.84 -26.56 9.63
C GLY A 679 -7.04 -25.77 10.67
N ALA A 680 -6.13 -24.92 10.21
CA ALA A 680 -5.33 -24.05 11.07
C ALA A 680 -6.16 -22.86 11.58
N LEU A 681 -6.91 -22.19 10.68
CA LEU A 681 -7.77 -21.06 11.00
C LEU A 681 -8.84 -21.41 12.06
N TYR A 682 -9.46 -22.58 11.96
CA TYR A 682 -10.42 -23.06 12.96
C TYR A 682 -9.81 -23.18 14.37
N ARG A 683 -8.53 -23.55 14.45
CA ARG A 683 -7.82 -23.76 15.72
C ARG A 683 -7.22 -22.50 16.30
N SER A 684 -7.14 -21.43 15.52
CA SER A 684 -6.48 -20.21 15.94
C SER A 684 -7.47 -19.14 16.36
N ARG A 685 -7.07 -18.26 17.27
CA ARG A 685 -7.89 -17.13 17.75
C ARG A 685 -7.84 -15.97 16.79
N LYS A 686 -6.67 -15.72 16.20
CA LYS A 686 -6.44 -14.74 15.13
C LYS A 686 -5.45 -15.26 14.10
N ALA A 687 -5.47 -14.68 12.91
CA ALA A 687 -4.55 -15.01 11.84
C ALA A 687 -3.97 -13.77 11.16
N VAL A 688 -2.67 -13.83 10.86
CA VAL A 688 -1.97 -12.86 10.02
C VAL A 688 -1.51 -13.59 8.77
N ILE A 689 -2.07 -13.20 7.63
CA ILE A 689 -1.84 -13.81 6.33
C ILE A 689 -0.85 -12.92 5.57
N VAL A 690 0.35 -13.45 5.32
CA VAL A 690 1.43 -12.71 4.68
C VAL A 690 1.88 -13.45 3.44
N GLY A 691 1.90 -12.75 2.32
CA GLY A 691 2.20 -13.34 1.04
C GLY A 691 2.12 -12.32 -0.07
N ASP A 692 2.18 -12.83 -1.29
CA ASP A 692 2.15 -12.01 -2.48
C ASP A 692 1.45 -12.78 -3.60
N PRO A 693 0.24 -12.34 -4.02
CA PRO A 693 -0.50 -12.99 -5.09
C PRO A 693 0.12 -12.74 -6.48
N LYS A 694 1.04 -11.77 -6.62
CA LYS A 694 1.76 -11.45 -7.87
C LYS A 694 3.11 -12.19 -7.99
N GLN A 695 3.36 -13.15 -7.09
CA GLN A 695 4.46 -14.12 -7.19
C GLN A 695 3.89 -15.48 -7.64
N VAL A 696 4.50 -16.59 -7.22
CA VAL A 696 4.12 -17.93 -7.66
C VAL A 696 2.69 -18.29 -7.22
N GLU A 697 1.85 -18.70 -8.17
CA GLU A 697 0.49 -19.19 -7.91
C GLU A 697 0.47 -20.59 -7.24
N PRO A 698 -0.63 -20.95 -6.56
CA PRO A 698 -0.78 -22.27 -5.96
C PRO A 698 -0.75 -23.41 -7.00
N VAL A 699 0.01 -24.47 -6.71
CA VAL A 699 -0.02 -25.69 -7.54
C VAL A 699 -1.29 -26.47 -7.23
N VAL A 700 -2.12 -26.72 -8.25
CA VAL A 700 -3.38 -27.45 -8.09
C VAL A 700 -3.13 -28.92 -7.73
N THR A 701 -3.47 -29.31 -6.50
CA THR A 701 -3.42 -30.72 -6.05
C THR A 701 -4.74 -31.46 -6.30
N ASP A 702 -4.70 -32.80 -6.17
CA ASP A 702 -5.87 -33.67 -6.28
C ASP A 702 -6.97 -33.40 -5.23
N ASP A 703 -6.69 -32.61 -4.18
CA ASP A 703 -7.65 -32.27 -3.11
C ASP A 703 -8.87 -31.47 -3.62
N LEU A 704 -8.74 -30.79 -4.76
CA LEU A 704 -9.87 -30.13 -5.45
C LEU A 704 -10.99 -31.13 -5.77
N LYS A 705 -10.64 -32.42 -6.01
CA LYS A 705 -11.61 -33.49 -6.27
C LYS A 705 -12.44 -33.86 -5.05
N LEU A 706 -11.98 -33.58 -3.83
CA LEU A 706 -12.73 -33.78 -2.59
C LEU A 706 -13.77 -32.69 -2.38
N LEU A 707 -13.45 -31.42 -2.67
CA LEU A 707 -14.41 -30.32 -2.61
C LEU A 707 -15.56 -30.53 -3.60
N LYS A 708 -15.25 -30.95 -4.84
CA LYS A 708 -16.23 -31.32 -5.88
C LYS A 708 -17.21 -32.44 -5.48
N LYS A 709 -16.94 -33.19 -4.41
CA LYS A 709 -17.85 -34.22 -3.87
C LYS A 709 -18.77 -33.70 -2.77
N VAL A 710 -18.52 -32.50 -2.24
CA VAL A 710 -19.19 -31.96 -1.04
C VAL A 710 -20.12 -30.79 -1.37
N PHE A 711 -19.85 -30.01 -2.41
CA PHE A 711 -20.63 -28.86 -2.83
C PHE A 711 -21.08 -28.99 -4.29
N ASP A 712 -22.19 -28.35 -4.68
CA ASP A 712 -22.67 -28.32 -6.05
C ASP A 712 -21.74 -27.49 -6.97
N ASP A 713 -21.64 -27.88 -8.25
CA ASP A 713 -20.68 -27.33 -9.23
C ASP A 713 -20.82 -25.79 -9.44
N ALA A 714 -22.00 -25.22 -9.18
CA ALA A 714 -22.24 -23.78 -9.32
C ALA A 714 -21.60 -22.95 -8.19
N ASP A 715 -21.66 -23.44 -6.95
CA ASP A 715 -21.11 -22.75 -5.77
C ASP A 715 -19.58 -22.91 -5.66
N LEU A 716 -19.05 -23.99 -6.23
CA LEU A 716 -17.60 -24.24 -6.33
C LEU A 716 -16.95 -23.61 -7.56
N LYS A 717 -17.71 -23.02 -8.47
CA LYS A 717 -17.18 -22.50 -9.73
C LYS A 717 -16.00 -21.55 -9.51
N PRO A 718 -15.99 -20.62 -8.53
CA PRO A 718 -14.82 -19.79 -8.24
C PRO A 718 -13.59 -20.63 -7.85
N TYR A 719 -13.74 -21.58 -6.93
CA TYR A 719 -12.68 -22.46 -6.42
C TYR A 719 -12.17 -23.50 -7.43
N THR A 720 -12.96 -23.83 -8.44
CA THR A 720 -12.68 -24.90 -9.41
C THR A 720 -12.32 -24.41 -10.80
N SER A 721 -12.67 -23.16 -11.14
CA SER A 721 -12.42 -22.56 -12.46
C SER A 721 -11.17 -21.69 -12.48
N SER A 722 -10.73 -21.16 -11.33
CA SER A 722 -9.56 -20.29 -11.24
C SER A 722 -8.38 -20.98 -10.53
N LYS A 723 -7.23 -21.04 -11.22
CA LYS A 723 -5.96 -21.53 -10.64
C LYS A 723 -5.24 -20.46 -9.79
N THR A 724 -5.76 -19.23 -9.78
CA THR A 724 -5.11 -18.06 -9.16
C THR A 724 -5.58 -17.79 -7.72
N ILE A 725 -6.65 -18.44 -7.26
CA ILE A 725 -7.16 -18.23 -5.90
C ILE A 725 -6.22 -18.88 -4.87
N SER A 726 -5.79 -18.07 -3.89
CA SER A 726 -4.87 -18.46 -2.83
C SER A 726 -5.42 -18.12 -1.44
N VAL A 727 -4.74 -18.58 -0.39
CA VAL A 727 -5.03 -18.15 0.99
C VAL A 727 -4.91 -16.63 1.11
N GLN A 728 -3.94 -16.03 0.41
CA GLN A 728 -3.74 -14.58 0.36
C GLN A 728 -4.94 -13.87 -0.28
N SER A 729 -5.39 -14.27 -1.46
CA SER A 729 -6.50 -13.59 -2.15
C SER A 729 -7.82 -13.69 -1.35
N CYS A 730 -8.08 -14.82 -0.69
CA CYS A 730 -9.26 -14.93 0.20
C CYS A 730 -9.17 -13.98 1.40
N ALA A 731 -7.97 -13.76 1.94
CA ALA A 731 -7.75 -12.86 3.07
C ALA A 731 -7.77 -11.39 2.62
N ASP A 732 -7.18 -11.07 1.47
CA ASP A 732 -7.22 -9.73 0.86
C ASP A 732 -8.66 -9.26 0.66
N GLU A 733 -9.54 -10.13 0.16
CA GLU A 733 -10.96 -9.82 -0.01
C GLU A 733 -11.71 -9.52 1.29
N MET A 734 -11.26 -10.07 2.42
CA MET A 734 -11.83 -9.75 3.73
C MET A 734 -11.21 -8.48 4.34
N ASN A 735 -10.04 -8.07 3.86
CA ASN A 735 -9.25 -7.00 4.46
C ASN A 735 -9.75 -5.63 3.98
N VAL A 736 -10.08 -4.75 4.92
CA VAL A 736 -10.53 -3.38 4.65
C VAL A 736 -9.39 -2.45 4.26
N PHE A 737 -8.17 -2.73 4.70
CA PHE A 737 -6.98 -1.89 4.50
C PHE A 737 -6.11 -2.47 3.39
N GLY A 738 -5.78 -1.69 2.39
CA GLY A 738 -5.12 -2.25 1.22
C GLY A 738 -4.81 -1.23 0.15
N THR A 739 -4.66 -1.70 -1.07
CA THR A 739 -4.58 -0.86 -2.26
C THR A 739 -4.97 -1.67 -3.48
N TYR A 740 -5.11 -1.00 -4.62
CA TYR A 740 -5.42 -1.61 -5.91
C TYR A 740 -4.16 -1.83 -6.73
N LEU A 741 -4.02 -3.03 -7.30
CA LEU A 741 -3.02 -3.36 -8.31
C LEU A 741 -3.69 -3.65 -9.64
N ASP A 742 -3.03 -3.32 -10.75
CA ASP A 742 -3.60 -3.56 -12.06
C ASP A 742 -3.75 -5.07 -12.29
N ASN A 743 -4.84 -5.42 -12.97
CA ASN A 743 -5.09 -6.77 -13.44
C ASN A 743 -4.99 -6.79 -14.98
N PRO A 744 -3.88 -7.29 -15.55
CA PRO A 744 -3.71 -7.35 -17.00
C PRO A 744 -4.75 -8.21 -17.72
N GLU A 745 -5.31 -9.22 -17.05
CA GLU A 745 -6.35 -10.09 -17.61
C GLU A 745 -7.73 -9.42 -17.59
N HIS A 746 -7.95 -8.51 -16.62
CA HIS A 746 -9.20 -7.78 -16.42
C HIS A 746 -8.95 -6.29 -16.11
N PRO A 747 -8.61 -5.45 -17.10
CA PRO A 747 -8.23 -4.05 -16.87
C PRO A 747 -9.30 -3.19 -16.17
N ASP A 748 -10.58 -3.53 -16.35
CA ASP A 748 -11.71 -2.83 -15.71
C ASP A 748 -11.91 -3.23 -14.23
N PHE A 749 -11.20 -4.25 -13.76
CA PHE A 749 -11.35 -4.84 -12.43
C PHE A 749 -9.97 -5.03 -11.77
N PRO A 750 -9.37 -3.97 -11.19
CA PRO A 750 -8.10 -4.08 -10.50
C PRO A 750 -8.21 -5.00 -9.28
N ASP A 751 -7.11 -5.68 -8.95
CA ASP A 751 -7.03 -6.58 -7.81
C ASP A 751 -6.86 -5.78 -6.53
N TRP A 752 -7.72 -6.05 -5.54
CA TRP A 752 -7.53 -5.53 -4.19
C TRP A 752 -6.55 -6.42 -3.43
N VAL A 753 -5.46 -5.83 -2.93
CA VAL A 753 -4.48 -6.53 -2.10
C VAL A 753 -4.51 -5.98 -0.67
N GLY A 754 -4.19 -6.84 0.31
CA GLY A 754 -4.13 -6.46 1.71
C GLY A 754 -3.07 -5.39 2.00
N CYS A 755 -2.88 -5.06 3.28
CA CYS A 755 -2.03 -3.94 3.72
C CYS A 755 -0.63 -4.03 3.05
N PRO A 756 -0.26 -3.08 2.16
CA PRO A 756 0.90 -3.27 1.29
C PRO A 756 2.21 -2.86 1.97
N LEU A 757 3.25 -3.67 1.85
CA LEU A 757 4.61 -3.30 2.24
C LEU A 757 5.35 -2.73 1.03
N LEU A 758 5.85 -1.49 1.14
CA LEU A 758 6.33 -0.74 -0.03
C LEU A 758 7.86 -0.67 -0.16
N VAL A 759 8.61 -0.66 0.94
CA VAL A 759 10.07 -0.41 0.91
C VAL A 759 10.85 -1.67 0.56
N HIS A 760 11.40 -1.73 -0.65
CA HIS A 760 12.19 -2.83 -1.20
C HIS A 760 13.69 -2.69 -0.88
N ARG A 761 14.31 -3.74 -0.31
CA ARG A 761 15.75 -3.75 0.07
C ARG A 761 16.55 -4.93 -0.48
N ARG A 762 16.00 -5.73 -1.40
CA ARG A 762 16.63 -6.98 -1.87
C ARG A 762 17.56 -6.79 -3.05
N CYS A 763 17.06 -6.18 -4.13
CA CYS A 763 17.75 -6.09 -5.40
C CYS A 763 17.87 -4.65 -5.89
N ILE A 764 18.97 -4.38 -6.60
CA ILE A 764 19.18 -3.12 -7.30
C ILE A 764 18.44 -3.13 -8.65
N SER A 765 18.40 -1.99 -9.33
CA SER A 765 17.88 -1.91 -10.69
C SER A 765 18.92 -2.48 -11.68
N PRO A 766 18.49 -3.07 -12.82
CA PRO A 766 17.14 -3.06 -13.39
C PRO A 766 16.16 -4.09 -12.79
N MET A 767 16.61 -5.06 -11.99
CA MET A 767 15.74 -6.12 -11.46
C MET A 767 14.54 -5.57 -10.67
N TYR A 768 14.80 -4.57 -9.83
CA TYR A 768 13.76 -3.87 -9.10
C TYR A 768 12.75 -3.17 -10.03
N GLU A 769 13.20 -2.41 -11.03
CA GLU A 769 12.30 -1.72 -11.96
C GLU A 769 11.46 -2.69 -12.80
N ILE A 770 12.08 -3.78 -13.27
CA ILE A 770 11.38 -4.86 -13.99
C ILE A 770 10.23 -5.40 -13.12
N SER A 771 10.55 -5.77 -11.89
CA SER A 771 9.58 -6.29 -10.91
C SER A 771 8.48 -5.27 -10.60
N ASN A 772 8.84 -4.04 -10.27
CA ASN A 772 7.92 -2.98 -9.85
C ASN A 772 6.94 -2.59 -10.96
N THR A 773 7.43 -2.52 -12.20
CA THR A 773 6.63 -2.14 -13.37
C THR A 773 5.67 -3.26 -13.80
N ILE A 774 6.16 -4.51 -13.84
CA ILE A 774 5.39 -5.63 -14.39
C ILE A 774 4.35 -6.18 -13.39
N SER A 775 4.54 -5.98 -12.09
CA SER A 775 3.73 -6.67 -11.06
C SER A 775 3.12 -5.78 -9.98
N TYR A 776 3.57 -4.53 -9.80
CA TYR A 776 3.16 -3.70 -8.66
C TYR A 776 2.86 -2.24 -9.02
N ASN A 777 2.53 -1.92 -10.27
CA ASN A 777 2.14 -0.57 -10.70
C ASN A 777 3.15 0.55 -10.34
N GLY A 778 4.42 0.23 -10.12
CA GLY A 778 5.41 1.21 -9.70
C GLY A 778 5.37 1.63 -8.21
N ILE A 779 4.50 1.03 -7.37
CA ILE A 779 4.27 1.52 -6.00
C ILE A 779 5.42 1.23 -5.01
N MET A 780 6.26 0.21 -5.27
CA MET A 780 7.36 -0.11 -4.37
C MET A 780 8.42 1.01 -4.36
N LYS A 781 9.17 1.16 -3.28
CA LYS A 781 10.22 2.16 -3.10
C LYS A 781 11.57 1.48 -2.83
N GLN A 782 12.60 1.73 -3.66
CA GLN A 782 13.90 1.04 -3.55
C GLN A 782 14.83 1.70 -2.53
N LYS A 783 15.37 0.91 -1.59
CA LYS A 783 16.46 1.27 -0.68
C LYS A 783 17.44 0.09 -0.52
N THR A 784 17.83 -0.52 -1.63
CA THR A 784 18.85 -1.58 -1.70
C THR A 784 20.24 -0.94 -1.79
N GLY A 785 21.19 -1.40 -0.96
CA GLY A 785 22.58 -0.95 -1.03
C GLY A 785 23.35 -1.54 -2.22
N GLN A 786 24.30 -0.78 -2.76
CA GLN A 786 25.19 -1.24 -3.83
C GLN A 786 26.20 -2.30 -3.32
N PRO A 787 26.66 -3.22 -4.18
CA PRO A 787 27.70 -4.18 -3.81
C PRO A 787 29.04 -3.45 -3.60
N ASN A 788 29.85 -3.93 -2.65
CA ASN A 788 31.21 -3.41 -2.45
C ASN A 788 32.17 -3.87 -3.57
N ALA A 789 33.36 -3.27 -3.63
CA ALA A 789 34.34 -3.55 -4.69
C ALA A 789 34.74 -5.03 -4.79
N GLU A 790 35.03 -5.68 -3.66
CA GLU A 790 35.39 -7.10 -3.61
C GLU A 790 34.28 -8.00 -4.18
N LEU A 791 33.01 -7.68 -3.86
CA LEU A 791 31.88 -8.43 -4.37
C LEU A 791 31.69 -8.20 -5.87
N MET A 792 31.89 -6.98 -6.36
CA MET A 792 31.80 -6.66 -7.79
C MET A 792 32.82 -7.44 -8.63
N GLU A 793 34.05 -7.61 -8.13
CA GLU A 793 35.08 -8.39 -8.82
C GLU A 793 34.67 -9.87 -9.01
N SER A 794 33.81 -10.39 -8.14
CA SER A 794 33.31 -11.76 -8.21
C SER A 794 32.26 -12.02 -9.30
N PHE A 795 31.64 -10.97 -9.85
CA PHE A 795 30.55 -11.11 -10.83
C PHE A 795 31.05 -11.48 -12.21
N ILE A 796 30.24 -12.18 -13.00
CA ILE A 796 30.59 -12.61 -14.37
C ILE A 796 30.80 -11.41 -15.27
N TYR A 797 29.84 -10.49 -15.26
CA TYR A 797 29.87 -9.23 -16.02
C TYR A 797 29.58 -8.04 -15.13
N GLU A 798 30.13 -6.88 -15.51
CA GLU A 798 30.01 -5.64 -14.75
C GLU A 798 28.56 -5.12 -14.64
N LYS A 799 27.69 -5.45 -15.61
CA LYS A 799 26.31 -4.96 -15.70
C LYS A 799 25.29 -6.07 -15.93
N SER A 800 24.05 -5.84 -15.52
CA SER A 800 22.89 -6.64 -15.96
C SER A 800 22.67 -6.42 -17.45
N GLN A 801 22.40 -7.47 -18.22
CA GLN A 801 22.24 -7.36 -19.67
C GLN A 801 21.42 -8.51 -20.26
N TRP A 802 20.74 -8.22 -21.37
CA TRP A 802 20.19 -9.25 -22.23
C TRP A 802 21.31 -9.76 -23.15
N ILE A 803 21.50 -11.07 -23.19
CA ILE A 803 22.48 -11.74 -24.04
C ILE A 803 21.71 -12.39 -25.19
N GLN A 804 21.74 -11.72 -26.34
CA GLN A 804 21.03 -12.14 -27.54
C GLN A 804 21.64 -13.42 -28.09
N ILE A 805 20.91 -14.54 -28.02
CA ILE A 805 21.32 -15.83 -28.58
C ILE A 805 20.12 -16.47 -29.26
N ASP A 806 20.19 -16.56 -30.59
CA ASP A 806 19.23 -17.29 -31.41
C ASP A 806 19.58 -18.79 -31.45
N GLY A 807 18.67 -19.59 -32.00
CA GLY A 807 18.88 -21.01 -32.17
C GLY A 807 17.60 -21.79 -32.40
N LYS A 808 17.73 -23.08 -32.66
CA LYS A 808 16.60 -24.00 -32.78
C LYS A 808 16.47 -24.84 -31.52
N GLU A 809 15.23 -25.08 -31.11
CA GLU A 809 14.97 -26.01 -30.02
C GLU A 809 15.19 -27.46 -30.47
N LYS A 810 15.37 -28.39 -29.53
CA LYS A 810 15.64 -29.81 -29.85
C LYS A 810 14.45 -30.56 -30.48
N GLY A 811 13.28 -29.92 -30.64
CA GLY A 811 12.05 -30.50 -31.16
C GLY A 811 11.22 -31.23 -30.09
N ASP A 812 10.05 -31.76 -30.46
CA ASP A 812 9.14 -32.51 -29.56
C ASP A 812 8.70 -31.76 -28.29
N LYS A 813 8.48 -30.43 -28.39
CA LYS A 813 8.18 -29.54 -27.25
C LYS A 813 9.30 -29.51 -26.20
N ASN A 814 10.53 -29.84 -26.61
CA ASN A 814 11.72 -29.69 -25.79
C ASN A 814 12.33 -28.32 -26.05
N HIS A 815 11.83 -27.31 -25.33
CA HIS A 815 12.20 -25.89 -25.40
C HIS A 815 13.69 -25.56 -25.17
N PHE A 816 14.55 -26.57 -25.01
CA PHE A 816 15.98 -26.41 -24.80
C PHE A 816 16.71 -26.05 -26.10
N VAL A 817 17.44 -24.93 -26.08
CA VAL A 817 18.25 -24.43 -27.20
C VAL A 817 19.73 -24.61 -26.87
N VAL A 818 20.46 -25.32 -27.73
CA VAL A 818 21.87 -25.68 -27.50
C VAL A 818 22.79 -24.46 -27.50
N ALA A 819 22.61 -23.54 -28.45
CA ALA A 819 23.43 -22.32 -28.54
C ALA A 819 23.34 -21.45 -27.26
N GLN A 820 22.15 -21.36 -26.65
CA GLN A 820 21.99 -20.68 -25.37
C GLN A 820 22.75 -21.40 -24.23
N ALA A 821 22.79 -22.73 -24.26
CA ALA A 821 23.53 -23.53 -23.29
C ALA A 821 25.06 -23.40 -23.43
N ASP A 822 25.57 -23.25 -24.65
CA ASP A 822 26.99 -22.94 -24.89
C ASP A 822 27.38 -21.63 -24.21
N LYS A 823 26.55 -20.60 -24.36
CA LYS A 823 26.78 -19.30 -23.70
C LYS A 823 26.76 -19.42 -22.16
N VAL A 824 25.85 -20.24 -21.62
CA VAL A 824 25.84 -20.53 -20.17
C VAL A 824 27.14 -21.19 -19.73
N CYS A 825 27.66 -22.17 -20.49
CA CYS A 825 28.94 -22.82 -20.15
C CYS A 825 30.11 -21.83 -20.18
N GLU A 826 30.17 -20.92 -21.15
CA GLU A 826 31.17 -19.83 -21.19
C GLU A 826 31.11 -18.97 -19.93
N MET A 827 29.91 -18.52 -19.55
CA MET A 827 29.69 -17.71 -18.34
C MET A 827 30.05 -18.46 -17.07
N LEU A 828 29.78 -19.77 -17.01
CA LEU A 828 30.14 -20.61 -15.88
C LEU A 828 31.64 -20.80 -15.74
N GLU A 829 32.41 -20.86 -16.84
CA GLU A 829 33.88 -20.88 -16.75
C GLU A 829 34.40 -19.61 -16.04
N ILE A 830 33.85 -18.44 -16.37
CA ILE A 830 34.20 -17.18 -15.70
C ILE A 830 33.80 -17.23 -14.22
N ALA A 831 32.58 -17.67 -13.91
CA ALA A 831 32.08 -17.73 -12.54
C ALA A 831 32.93 -18.66 -11.65
N PHE A 832 33.27 -19.86 -12.14
CA PHE A 832 34.09 -20.83 -11.42
C PHE A 832 35.59 -20.49 -11.42
N GLU A 833 36.05 -19.63 -12.32
CA GLU A 833 37.38 -19.04 -12.22
C GLU A 833 37.49 -18.08 -11.02
N LYS A 834 36.42 -17.33 -10.76
CA LYS A 834 36.38 -16.31 -9.71
C LYS A 834 36.11 -16.88 -8.32
N LYS A 835 35.24 -17.89 -8.20
CA LYS A 835 34.87 -18.51 -6.91
C LYS A 835 34.62 -20.02 -7.09
N GLU A 836 35.01 -20.82 -6.09
CA GLU A 836 34.78 -22.27 -6.12
C GLU A 836 33.29 -22.66 -6.05
N PHE A 837 32.49 -21.83 -5.38
CA PHE A 837 31.03 -21.92 -5.31
C PHE A 837 30.40 -20.54 -5.64
N PRO A 838 30.16 -20.24 -6.93
CA PRO A 838 29.63 -18.92 -7.31
C PRO A 838 28.20 -18.70 -6.82
N SER A 839 27.89 -17.49 -6.35
CA SER A 839 26.54 -17.08 -5.91
C SER A 839 25.67 -16.72 -7.12
N LEU A 840 25.36 -17.76 -7.91
CA LEU A 840 24.72 -17.66 -9.20
C LEU A 840 23.59 -18.69 -9.31
N TYR A 841 22.39 -18.27 -9.70
CA TYR A 841 21.31 -19.18 -10.06
C TYR A 841 21.06 -19.23 -11.57
N ILE A 842 20.76 -20.41 -12.10
CA ILE A 842 20.21 -20.58 -13.45
C ILE A 842 18.73 -20.92 -13.31
N ILE A 843 17.89 -19.98 -13.71
CA ILE A 843 16.44 -20.07 -13.64
C ILE A 843 15.88 -20.17 -15.05
N SER A 844 14.93 -21.08 -15.26
CA SER A 844 14.21 -21.16 -16.53
C SER A 844 12.70 -21.37 -16.29
N PRO A 845 11.81 -20.84 -17.15
CA PRO A 845 10.39 -21.12 -17.06
C PRO A 845 10.06 -22.61 -17.30
N PHE A 846 10.91 -23.35 -18.02
CA PHE A 846 10.59 -24.69 -18.48
C PHE A 846 11.44 -25.78 -17.81
N THR A 847 10.79 -26.85 -17.34
CA THR A 847 11.46 -28.02 -16.76
C THR A 847 12.33 -28.78 -17.78
N THR A 848 11.97 -28.71 -19.06
CA THR A 848 12.73 -29.28 -20.18
C THR A 848 14.06 -28.55 -20.36
N VAL A 849 14.07 -27.22 -20.32
CA VAL A 849 15.29 -26.40 -20.35
C VAL A 849 16.16 -26.68 -19.13
N VAL A 850 15.59 -26.73 -17.93
CA VAL A 850 16.31 -27.07 -16.68
C VAL A 850 16.98 -28.44 -16.75
N SER A 851 16.28 -29.45 -17.25
CA SER A 851 16.83 -30.80 -17.42
C SER A 851 17.92 -30.80 -18.50
N GLY A 852 17.67 -30.09 -19.62
CA GLY A 852 18.59 -29.94 -20.74
C GLY A 852 19.91 -29.30 -20.33
N ILE A 853 19.88 -28.16 -19.63
CA ILE A 853 21.09 -27.44 -19.23
C ILE A 853 21.91 -28.24 -18.21
N ARG A 854 21.26 -28.93 -17.26
CA ARG A 854 21.96 -29.83 -16.32
C ARG A 854 22.70 -30.95 -17.04
N PHE A 855 22.07 -31.56 -18.04
CA PHE A 855 22.70 -32.59 -18.85
C PHE A 855 23.85 -32.01 -19.69
N TYR A 856 23.65 -30.83 -20.27
CA TYR A 856 24.62 -30.15 -21.12
C TYR A 856 25.90 -29.80 -20.34
N ILE A 857 25.78 -29.13 -19.19
CA ILE A 857 26.92 -28.75 -18.34
C ILE A 857 27.71 -29.99 -17.89
N ARG A 858 27.03 -31.09 -17.53
CA ARG A 858 27.71 -32.36 -17.19
C ARG A 858 28.50 -32.94 -18.37
N THR A 859 27.98 -32.79 -19.58
CA THR A 859 28.64 -33.26 -20.80
C THR A 859 29.84 -32.38 -21.13
N TYR A 860 29.66 -31.06 -21.06
CA TYR A 860 30.71 -30.06 -21.23
C TYR A 860 31.88 -30.27 -20.26
N ARG A 861 31.59 -30.54 -18.97
CA ARG A 861 32.60 -30.88 -17.95
C ARG A 861 33.43 -32.10 -18.34
N LYS A 862 32.79 -33.14 -18.90
CA LYS A 862 33.47 -34.38 -19.32
C LYS A 862 34.34 -34.15 -20.56
N SER A 863 33.89 -33.33 -21.51
CA SER A 863 34.66 -33.02 -22.72
C SER A 863 35.77 -31.99 -22.49
N HIS A 864 35.71 -31.21 -21.41
CA HIS A 864 36.71 -30.18 -21.05
C HIS A 864 37.28 -30.40 -19.63
N PRO A 865 38.00 -31.51 -19.37
CA PRO A 865 38.47 -31.85 -18.02
C PRO A 865 39.48 -30.85 -17.43
N THR A 866 40.10 -30.01 -18.27
CA THR A 866 41.06 -28.98 -17.85
C THR A 866 40.41 -27.63 -17.53
N SER A 867 39.11 -27.47 -17.76
CA SER A 867 38.37 -26.22 -17.55
C SER A 867 38.28 -25.84 -16.06
N LYS A 868 37.97 -24.57 -15.77
CA LYS A 868 37.87 -24.03 -14.41
C LYS A 868 36.68 -24.67 -13.68
N LEU A 869 35.55 -24.76 -14.39
CA LEU A 869 34.36 -25.46 -13.90
C LEU A 869 34.64 -26.94 -13.60
N ALA A 870 35.39 -27.63 -14.48
CA ALA A 870 35.66 -29.05 -14.29
C ALA A 870 36.51 -29.37 -13.07
N LYS A 871 37.41 -28.43 -12.70
CA LYS A 871 38.32 -28.51 -11.55
C LYS A 871 37.67 -28.21 -10.21
N SER A 872 36.49 -27.58 -10.16
CA SER A 872 35.80 -27.28 -8.89
C SER A 872 35.39 -28.56 -8.16
N GLN A 873 35.72 -28.65 -6.87
CA GLN A 873 35.32 -29.78 -6.02
C GLN A 873 33.86 -29.68 -5.59
N MET A 874 33.31 -28.47 -5.56
CA MET A 874 31.92 -28.20 -5.15
C MET A 874 30.91 -28.21 -6.31
N PHE A 875 31.35 -28.51 -7.54
CA PHE A 875 30.52 -28.46 -8.73
C PHE A 875 29.23 -29.28 -8.62
N ASP A 876 29.31 -30.54 -8.15
CA ASP A 876 28.14 -31.42 -8.12
C ASP A 876 27.08 -30.96 -7.12
N GLU A 877 27.52 -30.38 -5.99
CA GLU A 877 26.64 -29.73 -5.03
C GLU A 877 26.01 -28.45 -5.62
N TRP A 878 26.83 -27.63 -6.28
CA TRP A 878 26.38 -26.40 -6.93
C TRP A 878 25.32 -26.68 -8.00
N LEU A 879 25.58 -27.65 -8.90
CA LEU A 879 24.67 -28.05 -9.98
C LEU A 879 23.31 -28.55 -9.44
N LEU A 880 23.31 -29.20 -8.28
CA LEU A 880 22.10 -29.67 -7.63
C LEU A 880 21.28 -28.50 -7.07
N LYS A 881 21.93 -27.56 -6.37
CA LYS A 881 21.27 -26.49 -5.60
C LYS A 881 20.92 -25.25 -6.41
N ASN A 882 21.64 -24.95 -7.50
CA ASN A 882 21.65 -23.64 -8.15
C ASN A 882 21.07 -23.62 -9.59
N ILE A 883 20.42 -24.70 -10.03
CA ILE A 883 19.66 -24.73 -11.29
C ILE A 883 18.21 -25.16 -11.03
N GLY A 884 17.22 -24.53 -11.66
CA GLY A 884 15.82 -24.85 -11.39
C GLY A 884 14.81 -23.98 -12.11
N THR A 885 13.54 -24.28 -11.86
CA THR A 885 12.42 -23.43 -12.29
C THR A 885 12.15 -22.33 -11.25
N VAL A 886 11.30 -21.36 -11.59
CA VAL A 886 10.89 -20.30 -10.65
C VAL A 886 10.38 -20.86 -9.31
N HIS A 887 9.65 -21.98 -9.32
CA HIS A 887 9.17 -22.66 -8.10
C HIS A 887 10.30 -23.19 -7.19
N THR A 888 11.47 -23.50 -7.76
CA THR A 888 12.60 -24.10 -7.01
C THR A 888 13.36 -23.07 -6.17
N PHE A 889 13.38 -21.80 -6.62
CA PHE A 889 14.15 -20.71 -6.01
C PHE A 889 13.32 -19.75 -5.18
N GLN A 890 12.04 -20.04 -5.04
CA GLN A 890 11.15 -19.19 -4.30
C GLN A 890 11.58 -19.10 -2.82
N GLY A 891 11.60 -17.88 -2.28
CA GLY A 891 12.15 -17.58 -0.96
C GLY A 891 13.69 -17.59 -0.86
N LYS A 892 14.41 -17.87 -1.96
CA LYS A 892 15.88 -17.80 -2.02
C LYS A 892 16.35 -16.56 -2.78
N GLU A 893 17.65 -16.27 -2.73
CA GLU A 893 18.29 -15.17 -3.46
C GLU A 893 19.75 -15.54 -3.80
N ALA A 894 20.26 -14.94 -4.88
CA ALA A 894 21.65 -15.06 -5.31
C ALA A 894 22.18 -13.68 -5.74
N ASN A 895 23.49 -13.49 -5.72
CA ASN A 895 24.07 -12.23 -6.19
C ASN A 895 23.80 -12.02 -7.68
N GLU A 896 23.85 -13.12 -8.44
CA GLU A 896 23.68 -13.14 -9.88
C GLU A 896 22.62 -14.17 -10.29
N VAL A 897 21.84 -13.87 -11.34
CA VAL A 897 20.90 -14.82 -11.93
C VAL A 897 21.05 -14.83 -13.44
N ILE A 898 21.13 -16.04 -14.00
CA ILE A 898 20.88 -16.29 -15.42
C ILE A 898 19.42 -16.72 -15.57
N PHE A 899 18.63 -15.91 -16.27
CA PHE A 899 17.30 -16.28 -16.72
C PHE A 899 17.38 -16.86 -18.13
N LEU A 900 17.39 -18.19 -18.21
CA LEU A 900 17.56 -18.95 -19.44
C LEU A 900 16.19 -19.26 -20.06
N LEU A 901 15.86 -18.58 -21.16
CA LEU A 901 14.52 -18.59 -21.72
C LEU A 901 14.21 -19.85 -22.55
N GLY A 902 15.16 -20.32 -23.35
CA GLY A 902 14.89 -21.35 -24.35
C GLY A 902 14.00 -20.85 -25.49
N CYS A 903 13.27 -21.78 -26.11
CA CYS A 903 12.36 -21.61 -27.24
C CYS A 903 13.02 -21.13 -28.55
N ASP A 904 12.39 -21.46 -29.66
CA ASP A 904 12.71 -20.93 -30.99
C ASP A 904 11.48 -20.28 -31.65
N GLY A 905 11.63 -19.78 -32.88
CA GLY A 905 10.57 -19.07 -33.61
C GLY A 905 9.57 -20.00 -34.29
N SER A 906 9.49 -21.27 -33.88
CA SER A 906 8.55 -22.22 -34.46
C SER A 906 7.12 -22.02 -33.92
N LYS A 907 6.12 -22.42 -34.72
CA LYS A 907 4.71 -22.38 -34.30
C LYS A 907 4.43 -23.23 -33.05
N ASP A 908 5.21 -24.28 -32.82
CA ASP A 908 5.07 -25.15 -31.65
C ASP A 908 5.51 -24.44 -30.36
N ALA A 909 6.38 -23.42 -30.45
CA ALA A 909 6.88 -22.65 -29.32
C ALA A 909 6.02 -21.41 -28.97
N GLU A 910 5.18 -20.90 -29.89
CA GLU A 910 4.34 -19.71 -29.66
C GLU A 910 3.48 -19.83 -28.39
N GLY A 911 2.85 -20.98 -28.17
CA GLY A 911 2.04 -21.23 -26.97
C GLY A 911 2.87 -21.25 -25.67
N ALA A 912 4.13 -21.70 -25.74
CA ALA A 912 5.03 -21.72 -24.59
C ALA A 912 5.53 -20.31 -24.24
N ILE A 913 5.82 -19.48 -25.26
CA ILE A 913 6.21 -18.07 -25.10
C ILE A 913 5.06 -17.26 -24.48
N GLY A 914 3.83 -17.44 -24.97
CA GLY A 914 2.64 -16.78 -24.43
C GLY A 914 2.27 -17.22 -23.01
N TRP A 915 2.64 -18.44 -22.60
CA TRP A 915 2.37 -18.95 -21.25
C TRP A 915 3.22 -18.28 -20.16
N VAL A 916 4.37 -17.70 -20.49
CA VAL A 916 5.24 -17.01 -19.51
C VAL A 916 4.57 -15.72 -19.04
N ASN A 917 3.97 -15.76 -17.86
CA ASN A 917 3.25 -14.62 -17.26
C ASN A 917 4.17 -13.69 -16.45
N ASN A 918 3.60 -12.59 -15.95
CA ASN A 918 4.27 -11.60 -15.12
C ASN A 918 4.89 -12.22 -13.84
N ASN A 919 4.17 -13.15 -13.19
CA ASN A 919 4.60 -13.84 -11.98
C ASN A 919 5.93 -14.58 -12.17
N ILE A 920 6.12 -15.27 -13.30
CA ILE A 920 7.37 -15.99 -13.62
C ILE A 920 8.54 -15.00 -13.79
N VAL A 921 8.32 -13.91 -14.53
CA VAL A 921 9.36 -12.89 -14.82
C VAL A 921 9.74 -12.15 -13.55
N ASN A 922 8.76 -11.75 -12.75
CA ASN A 922 8.93 -11.12 -11.45
C ASN A 922 9.75 -11.99 -10.50
N VAL A 923 9.42 -13.29 -10.39
CA VAL A 923 10.19 -14.20 -9.54
C VAL A 923 11.63 -14.33 -10.04
N ALA A 924 11.84 -14.54 -11.33
CA ALA A 924 13.18 -14.68 -11.92
C ALA A 924 14.04 -13.43 -11.70
N ALA A 925 13.50 -12.23 -11.96
CA ALA A 925 14.20 -10.96 -11.76
C ALA A 925 14.55 -10.73 -10.28
N THR A 926 13.58 -10.94 -9.37
CA THR A 926 13.75 -10.66 -7.93
C THR A 926 14.58 -11.70 -7.17
N ARG A 927 15.05 -12.77 -7.85
CA ARG A 927 16.06 -13.69 -7.28
C ARG A 927 17.47 -13.12 -7.34
N ALA A 928 17.75 -12.21 -8.28
CA ALA A 928 19.05 -11.55 -8.42
C ALA A 928 19.12 -10.35 -7.50
N LYS A 929 20.16 -10.27 -6.67
CA LYS A 929 20.44 -9.08 -5.84
C LYS A 929 21.12 -7.99 -6.66
N PHE A 930 22.11 -8.37 -7.47
CA PHE A 930 23.01 -7.42 -8.12
C PHE A 930 23.07 -7.54 -9.64
N ARG A 931 23.03 -8.76 -10.20
CA ARG A 931 23.12 -8.95 -11.66
C ARG A 931 22.07 -9.91 -12.18
N LEU A 932 21.40 -9.49 -13.25
CA LEU A 932 20.48 -10.31 -14.03
C LEU A 932 20.99 -10.42 -15.47
N TYR A 933 21.17 -11.66 -15.92
CA TYR A 933 21.53 -12.00 -17.28
C TYR A 933 20.36 -12.75 -17.91
N ILE A 934 19.72 -12.17 -18.91
CA ILE A 934 18.64 -12.85 -19.64
C ILE A 934 19.23 -13.43 -20.92
N ILE A 935 19.15 -14.74 -21.11
CA ILE A 935 19.69 -15.42 -22.30
C ILE A 935 18.52 -15.93 -23.13
N GLY A 936 18.42 -15.43 -24.36
CA GLY A 936 17.43 -15.86 -25.34
C GLY A 936 17.35 -14.94 -26.55
N ASP A 937 16.47 -15.29 -27.48
CA ASP A 937 16.23 -14.49 -28.68
C ASP A 937 15.20 -13.39 -28.42
N ALA A 938 15.65 -12.15 -28.30
CA ALA A 938 14.81 -10.99 -28.05
C ALA A 938 13.79 -10.72 -29.17
N ILE A 939 14.03 -11.18 -30.41
CA ILE A 939 13.04 -11.02 -31.50
C ILE A 939 11.82 -11.90 -31.18
N ILE A 940 12.06 -13.16 -30.87
CA ILE A 940 10.99 -14.13 -30.55
C ILE A 940 10.26 -13.71 -29.27
N TRP A 941 11.02 -13.37 -28.23
CA TRP A 941 10.46 -13.00 -26.93
C TRP A 941 9.82 -11.61 -26.88
N SER A 942 10.00 -10.77 -27.92
CA SER A 942 9.28 -9.48 -28.05
C SER A 942 7.76 -9.65 -28.16
N GLY A 943 7.30 -10.84 -28.57
CA GLY A 943 5.88 -11.21 -28.59
C GLY A 943 5.26 -11.37 -27.20
N ASN A 944 6.07 -11.43 -26.14
CA ASN A 944 5.62 -11.47 -24.75
C ASN A 944 5.78 -10.08 -24.12
N ASP A 945 4.68 -9.50 -23.65
CA ASP A 945 4.65 -8.12 -23.13
C ASP A 945 5.57 -7.92 -21.91
N ASN A 946 5.68 -8.92 -21.04
CA ASN A 946 6.50 -8.85 -19.83
C ASN A 946 7.99 -8.88 -20.18
N LEU A 947 8.41 -9.78 -21.08
CA LEU A 947 9.81 -9.88 -21.53
C LEU A 947 10.20 -8.69 -22.40
N ARG A 948 9.28 -8.16 -23.21
CA ARG A 948 9.47 -6.92 -23.96
C ARG A 948 9.70 -5.73 -23.01
N THR A 949 8.88 -5.62 -21.96
CA THR A 949 9.04 -4.58 -20.93
C THR A 949 10.36 -4.74 -20.18
N ALA A 950 10.72 -5.97 -19.80
CA ALA A 950 11.98 -6.25 -19.13
C ALA A 950 13.19 -5.87 -20.01
N LYS A 951 13.17 -6.21 -21.30
CA LYS A 951 14.20 -5.82 -22.26
C LYS A 951 14.32 -4.31 -22.39
N ASN A 952 13.19 -3.62 -22.53
CA ASN A 952 13.18 -2.16 -22.65
C ASN A 952 13.80 -1.49 -21.41
N ILE A 953 13.42 -1.92 -20.21
CA ILE A 953 14.00 -1.42 -18.95
C ILE A 953 15.51 -1.67 -18.91
N MET A 954 15.96 -2.88 -19.26
CA MET A 954 17.40 -3.19 -19.26
C MET A 954 18.20 -2.34 -20.25
N ASP A 955 17.63 -2.04 -21.43
CA ASP A 955 18.31 -1.26 -22.45
C ASP A 955 18.36 0.24 -22.12
N THR A 956 17.38 0.78 -21.39
CA THR A 956 17.30 2.22 -21.10
C THR A 956 17.68 2.60 -19.68
N PHE A 957 17.86 1.63 -18.77
CA PHE A 957 18.14 1.88 -17.36
C PHE A 957 19.32 2.84 -17.13
N ALA A 958 20.47 2.56 -17.76
CA ALA A 958 21.66 3.40 -17.61
C ALA A 958 21.43 4.84 -18.12
N ILE A 959 20.63 5.00 -19.18
CA ILE A 959 20.30 6.31 -19.76
C ILE A 959 19.41 7.11 -18.79
N LYS A 960 18.44 6.44 -18.16
CA LYS A 960 17.59 7.03 -17.12
C LYS A 960 18.39 7.41 -15.87
N GLU A 961 19.30 6.53 -15.43
CA GLU A 961 20.19 6.77 -14.28
C GLU A 961 21.08 7.99 -14.52
N ILE A 962 21.74 8.06 -15.69
CA ILE A 962 22.53 9.22 -16.11
C ILE A 962 21.70 10.50 -16.09
N HIS A 963 20.48 10.49 -16.64
CA HIS A 963 19.62 11.68 -16.64
C HIS A 963 19.34 12.14 -15.21
N SER A 964 18.95 11.22 -14.32
CA SER A 964 18.70 11.53 -12.91
C SER A 964 19.90 12.17 -12.23
N ILE A 965 21.11 11.66 -12.48
CA ILE A 965 22.38 12.16 -11.94
C ILE A 965 22.70 13.57 -12.50
N MET A 966 22.42 13.81 -13.78
CA MET A 966 22.67 15.11 -14.41
C MET A 966 21.70 16.21 -13.93
N THR A 967 20.47 15.84 -13.57
CA THR A 967 19.44 16.78 -13.09
C THR A 967 19.41 16.96 -11.58
N ASP A 968 20.25 16.23 -10.83
CA ASP A 968 20.36 16.36 -9.39
C ASP A 968 21.13 17.65 -9.04
N GLU A 969 20.38 18.66 -8.56
CA GLU A 969 20.90 19.97 -8.16
C GLU A 969 21.61 19.95 -6.80
N GLU A 970 21.34 18.95 -5.95
CA GLU A 970 21.91 18.86 -4.59
C GLU A 970 23.29 18.19 -4.57
N MET A 971 23.59 17.39 -5.60
CA MET A 971 24.85 16.65 -5.70
C MET A 971 26.02 17.56 -6.11
N ASP A 972 27.17 17.42 -5.44
CA ASP A 972 28.38 18.16 -5.80
C ASP A 972 29.06 17.60 -7.07
N ASP A 973 29.94 18.39 -7.68
CA ASP A 973 30.59 18.04 -8.95
C ASP A 973 31.43 16.75 -8.89
N ALA A 974 32.12 16.49 -7.79
CA ALA A 974 32.98 15.30 -7.66
C ALA A 974 32.14 14.03 -7.44
N SER A 975 31.07 14.12 -6.65
CA SER A 975 30.09 13.04 -6.49
C SER A 975 29.37 12.75 -7.81
N ARG A 976 28.99 13.81 -8.56
CA ARG A 976 28.36 13.69 -9.88
C ARG A 976 29.26 12.98 -10.87
N GLU A 977 30.53 13.38 -10.97
CA GLU A 977 31.50 12.75 -11.85
C GLU A 977 31.67 11.25 -11.54
N ASN A 978 31.79 10.89 -10.25
CA ASN A 978 31.90 9.49 -9.84
C ASN A 978 30.64 8.68 -10.17
N ALA A 979 29.45 9.22 -9.89
CA ALA A 979 28.18 8.57 -10.18
C ALA A 979 27.97 8.36 -11.69
N LEU A 980 28.29 9.38 -12.51
CA LEU A 980 28.25 9.28 -13.97
C LEU A 980 29.21 8.21 -14.49
N ASN A 981 30.45 8.19 -14.01
CA ASN A 981 31.45 7.18 -14.37
C ASN A 981 30.99 5.75 -14.05
N HIS A 982 30.15 5.57 -13.04
CA HIS A 982 29.52 4.28 -12.74
C HIS A 982 28.37 3.97 -13.71
N ALA A 983 27.41 4.89 -13.85
CA ALA A 983 26.20 4.69 -14.66
C ALA A 983 26.51 4.41 -16.14
N ILE A 984 27.51 5.08 -16.69
CA ILE A 984 27.95 4.92 -18.09
C ILE A 984 28.40 3.50 -18.42
N LYS A 985 29.00 2.77 -17.45
CA LYS A 985 29.38 1.36 -17.65
C LYS A 985 28.16 0.47 -17.89
N GLY A 986 26.98 0.92 -17.46
CA GLY A 986 25.70 0.25 -17.67
C GLY A 986 25.11 0.44 -19.08
N LEU A 987 25.63 1.34 -19.91
CA LEU A 987 25.10 1.59 -21.26
C LEU A 987 25.11 0.31 -22.11
N PRO A 988 24.05 0.03 -22.89
CA PRO A 988 23.98 -1.21 -23.66
C PRO A 988 25.04 -1.21 -24.78
N SER A 989 25.79 -2.31 -24.87
CA SER A 989 26.71 -2.58 -25.98
C SER A 989 25.93 -3.14 -27.16
N VAL A 990 26.55 -3.21 -28.34
CA VAL A 990 25.85 -3.70 -29.54
C VAL A 990 25.36 -5.15 -29.42
N SER A 991 26.06 -5.97 -28.64
CA SER A 991 25.71 -7.37 -28.34
C SER A 991 24.37 -7.54 -27.59
N ALA A 992 23.82 -6.47 -27.01
CA ALA A 992 22.50 -6.46 -26.39
C ALA A 992 21.35 -6.37 -27.42
N PHE A 993 21.64 -6.03 -28.68
CA PHE A 993 20.62 -5.83 -29.71
C PHE A 993 20.59 -7.00 -30.71
N PRO A 994 19.41 -7.39 -31.21
CA PRO A 994 19.32 -8.39 -32.27
C PRO A 994 20.02 -7.92 -33.54
N ALA A 995 20.89 -8.75 -34.10
CA ALA A 995 21.57 -8.48 -35.35
C ALA A 995 21.35 -9.63 -36.34
N GLU A 996 21.00 -9.32 -37.59
CA GLU A 996 21.04 -10.28 -38.69
C GLU A 996 22.45 -10.31 -39.28
N GLU A 997 23.11 -11.47 -39.19
CA GLU A 997 24.40 -11.69 -39.84
C GLU A 997 24.20 -12.11 -41.29
N THR A 998 25.00 -11.55 -42.20
CA THR A 998 25.13 -12.13 -43.54
C THR A 998 26.48 -11.94 -44.19
N GLN A 999 26.93 -12.97 -44.89
CA GLN A 999 28.18 -12.89 -45.66
C GLN A 999 28.03 -11.92 -46.83
N GLY A 1000 28.81 -10.85 -46.81
CA GLY A 1000 28.89 -9.86 -47.88
C GLY A 1000 29.60 -10.41 -49.14
N GLU A 1001 29.54 -9.61 -50.22
CA GLU A 1001 30.17 -9.90 -51.51
C GLU A 1001 31.68 -10.14 -51.40
N ASN A 1002 32.35 -9.37 -50.54
CA ASN A 1002 33.79 -9.38 -50.29
C ASN A 1002 34.26 -10.47 -49.30
N GLY A 1003 33.35 -11.31 -48.81
CA GLY A 1003 33.65 -12.33 -47.79
C GLY A 1003 33.66 -11.82 -46.35
N ILE A 1004 33.39 -10.53 -46.13
CA ILE A 1004 33.24 -9.92 -44.81
C ILE A 1004 31.78 -10.11 -44.34
N THR A 1005 31.57 -10.54 -43.10
CA THR A 1005 30.24 -10.65 -42.51
C THR A 1005 29.68 -9.27 -42.20
N GLU A 1006 28.46 -9.01 -42.64
CA GLU A 1006 27.69 -7.79 -42.40
C GLU A 1006 26.57 -8.00 -41.39
N TYR A 1007 26.33 -6.98 -40.58
CA TYR A 1007 25.38 -7.03 -39.46
C TYR A 1007 24.30 -5.97 -39.62
N SER A 1008 23.02 -6.36 -39.66
CA SER A 1008 21.91 -5.40 -39.59
C SER A 1008 21.25 -5.50 -38.22
N VAL A 1009 21.39 -4.45 -37.41
CA VAL A 1009 20.85 -4.43 -36.04
C VAL A 1009 19.40 -3.95 -36.04
N ASN A 1010 18.59 -4.52 -35.14
CA ASN A 1010 17.23 -4.10 -34.84
C ASN A 1010 17.23 -3.11 -33.66
N THR A 1011 16.74 -1.89 -33.91
CA THR A 1011 16.70 -0.79 -32.94
C THR A 1011 15.30 -0.54 -32.36
N ASP A 1012 14.27 -1.29 -32.78
CA ASP A 1012 12.87 -1.01 -32.44
C ASP A 1012 12.62 -1.04 -30.92
N GLY A 1013 13.21 -2.00 -30.20
CA GLY A 1013 13.09 -2.11 -28.75
C GLY A 1013 13.68 -0.90 -28.00
N LEU A 1014 14.91 -0.50 -28.35
CA LEU A 1014 15.55 0.68 -27.78
C LEU A 1014 14.73 1.94 -28.02
N MET A 1015 14.22 2.13 -29.25
CA MET A 1015 13.40 3.29 -29.58
C MET A 1015 12.13 3.36 -28.74
N VAL A 1016 11.39 2.24 -28.62
CA VAL A 1016 10.18 2.18 -27.79
C VAL A 1016 10.50 2.51 -26.33
N GLY A 1017 11.58 1.95 -25.78
CA GLY A 1017 12.02 2.25 -24.41
C GLY A 1017 12.33 3.73 -24.21
N LEU A 1018 13.13 4.33 -25.11
CA LEU A 1018 13.52 5.74 -25.01
C LEU A 1018 12.32 6.69 -25.13
N GLU A 1019 11.34 6.36 -25.98
CA GLU A 1019 10.12 7.15 -26.16
C GLU A 1019 9.21 7.18 -24.92
N THR A 1020 9.41 6.30 -23.94
CA THR A 1020 8.69 6.38 -22.67
C THR A 1020 9.14 7.55 -21.79
N HIS A 1021 10.34 8.08 -22.02
CA HIS A 1021 10.91 9.15 -21.21
C HIS A 1021 10.59 10.54 -21.80
N SER A 1022 10.14 11.47 -20.95
CA SER A 1022 9.73 12.82 -21.36
C SER A 1022 10.88 13.65 -21.94
N PHE A 1023 12.07 13.59 -21.34
CA PHE A 1023 13.26 14.31 -21.81
C PHE A 1023 13.70 13.89 -23.23
N MET A 1024 13.34 12.67 -23.66
CA MET A 1024 13.57 12.19 -25.02
C MET A 1024 12.56 12.74 -26.03
N LYS A 1025 11.67 13.67 -25.65
CA LYS A 1025 10.66 14.28 -26.53
C LYS A 1025 10.85 15.77 -26.78
N GLU A 1026 11.90 16.38 -26.21
CA GLU A 1026 12.16 17.80 -26.38
C GLU A 1026 12.40 18.18 -27.87
N PRO A 1027 11.92 19.37 -28.30
CA PRO A 1027 12.14 19.86 -29.65
C PRO A 1027 13.61 20.28 -29.84
N PHE A 1028 14.15 20.08 -31.05
CA PHE A 1028 15.51 20.52 -31.36
C PHE A 1028 15.60 22.04 -31.50
N THR A 1029 16.70 22.64 -31.03
CA THR A 1029 17.01 24.04 -31.34
C THR A 1029 17.50 24.19 -32.79
N PRO A 1030 17.41 25.39 -33.40
CA PRO A 1030 17.98 25.62 -34.72
C PRO A 1030 19.47 25.30 -34.81
N GLU A 1031 20.28 25.59 -33.78
CA GLU A 1031 21.70 25.23 -33.81
C GLU A 1031 21.91 23.71 -33.80
N GLN A 1032 21.06 22.98 -33.08
CA GLN A 1032 21.13 21.53 -33.04
C GLN A 1032 20.86 20.91 -34.42
N LEU A 1033 19.85 21.43 -35.14
CA LEU A 1033 19.53 20.97 -36.49
C LEU A 1033 20.65 21.26 -37.50
N ILE A 1034 21.24 22.46 -37.44
CA ILE A 1034 22.32 22.88 -38.33
C ILE A 1034 23.54 21.98 -38.20
N LYS A 1035 23.87 21.47 -36.99
CA LYS A 1035 24.99 20.54 -36.78
C LYS A 1035 24.84 19.23 -37.58
N PHE A 1036 23.62 18.83 -37.90
CA PHE A 1036 23.32 17.65 -38.71
C PHE A 1036 22.95 18.00 -40.16
N GLY A 1037 23.19 19.25 -40.59
CA GLY A 1037 22.95 19.70 -41.97
C GLY A 1037 21.48 19.97 -42.30
N PHE A 1038 20.61 20.14 -41.29
CA PHE A 1038 19.19 20.49 -41.47
C PHE A 1038 18.95 21.95 -41.13
N SER A 1039 18.21 22.64 -42.00
CA SER A 1039 17.85 24.06 -41.81
C SER A 1039 16.59 24.24 -40.96
N SER A 1040 15.74 23.21 -40.87
CA SER A 1040 14.49 23.22 -40.09
C SER A 1040 13.97 21.81 -39.81
N GLN A 1041 13.07 21.66 -38.83
CA GLN A 1041 12.40 20.39 -38.52
C GLN A 1041 11.60 19.85 -39.72
N ASP A 1042 11.08 20.74 -40.56
CA ASP A 1042 10.34 20.39 -41.77
C ASP A 1042 11.18 19.58 -42.76
N GLU A 1043 12.50 19.80 -42.82
CA GLU A 1043 13.38 19.00 -43.68
C GLU A 1043 13.51 17.55 -43.20
N ILE A 1044 13.60 17.33 -41.89
CA ILE A 1044 13.62 15.99 -41.29
C ILE A 1044 12.27 15.30 -41.50
N SER A 1045 11.16 16.05 -41.42
CA SER A 1045 9.80 15.52 -41.61
C SER A 1045 9.56 14.90 -42.99
N LYS A 1046 10.33 15.31 -44.01
CA LYS A 1046 10.26 14.80 -45.40
C LYS A 1046 10.95 13.45 -45.57
N LEU A 1047 11.77 13.02 -44.63
CA LEU A 1047 12.43 11.71 -44.67
C LEU A 1047 11.43 10.57 -44.49
N ASN A 1048 11.80 9.37 -44.94
CA ASN A 1048 11.02 8.17 -44.68
C ASN A 1048 10.76 8.02 -43.17
N PRO A 1049 9.52 7.68 -42.71
CA PRO A 1049 9.19 7.64 -41.29
C PRO A 1049 10.14 6.79 -40.43
N LYS A 1050 10.66 5.67 -40.95
CA LYS A 1050 11.61 4.82 -40.23
C LYS A 1050 13.01 5.43 -40.15
N VAL A 1051 13.44 6.14 -41.20
CA VAL A 1051 14.71 6.89 -41.23
C VAL A 1051 14.63 8.05 -40.24
N ARG A 1052 13.55 8.86 -40.33
CA ARG A 1052 13.27 9.98 -39.43
C ARG A 1052 13.33 9.54 -37.97
N LYS A 1053 12.59 8.49 -37.60
CA LYS A 1053 12.50 8.03 -36.22
C LYS A 1053 13.86 7.66 -35.62
N ASN A 1054 14.66 6.86 -36.34
CA ASN A 1054 16.00 6.49 -35.89
C ASN A 1054 16.92 7.72 -35.83
N LEU A 1055 16.83 8.61 -36.81
CA LEU A 1055 17.67 9.80 -36.89
C LEU A 1055 17.38 10.78 -35.73
N GLU A 1056 16.12 11.11 -35.48
CA GLU A 1056 15.72 12.02 -34.41
C GLU A 1056 16.16 11.48 -33.03
N LEU A 1057 15.92 10.20 -32.75
CA LEU A 1057 16.35 9.60 -31.49
C LEU A 1057 17.89 9.53 -31.37
N GLY A 1058 18.60 9.25 -32.47
CA GLY A 1058 20.06 9.29 -32.50
C GLY A 1058 20.61 10.70 -32.22
N MET A 1059 20.00 11.73 -32.81
CA MET A 1059 20.36 13.13 -32.55
C MET A 1059 20.12 13.52 -31.09
N ARG A 1060 18.98 13.11 -30.50
CA ARG A 1060 18.70 13.34 -29.07
C ARG A 1060 19.72 12.68 -28.17
N LEU A 1061 20.03 11.41 -28.40
CA LEU A 1061 21.05 10.70 -27.63
C LEU A 1061 22.45 11.31 -27.80
N PHE A 1062 22.78 11.78 -29.00
CA PHE A 1062 24.05 12.46 -29.23
C PHE A 1062 24.19 13.71 -28.36
N TYR A 1063 23.16 14.57 -28.31
CA TYR A 1063 23.19 15.75 -27.45
C TYR A 1063 23.15 15.41 -25.97
N PHE A 1064 22.39 14.38 -25.60
CA PHE A 1064 22.31 13.89 -24.22
C PHE A 1064 23.68 13.39 -23.72
N PHE A 1065 24.42 12.64 -24.55
CA PHE A 1065 25.72 12.10 -24.19
C PHE A 1065 26.89 13.06 -24.40
N GLN A 1066 26.70 14.17 -25.11
CA GLN A 1066 27.79 15.11 -25.39
C GLN A 1066 28.44 15.69 -24.11
N PRO A 1067 27.69 16.13 -23.08
CA PRO A 1067 28.28 16.59 -21.81
C PRO A 1067 29.05 15.48 -21.09
N ILE A 1068 28.60 14.24 -21.22
CA ILE A 1068 29.20 13.07 -20.56
C ILE A 1068 30.54 12.74 -21.17
N TYR A 1069 30.65 12.86 -22.49
CA TYR A 1069 31.90 12.66 -23.20
C TYR A 1069 33.01 13.63 -22.74
N GLU A 1070 32.64 14.85 -22.34
CA GLU A 1070 33.62 15.81 -21.79
C GLU A 1070 34.17 15.36 -20.42
N ILE A 1071 33.41 14.57 -19.67
CA ILE A 1071 33.79 14.01 -18.37
C ILE A 1071 34.59 12.70 -18.56
N ASN A 1072 34.07 11.77 -19.36
CA ASN A 1072 34.70 10.49 -19.63
C ASN A 1072 34.77 10.22 -21.13
N LYS A 1073 35.98 10.11 -21.66
CA LYS A 1073 36.23 9.94 -23.10
C LYS A 1073 36.13 8.48 -23.57
N ASP A 1074 36.15 7.54 -22.64
CA ASP A 1074 36.39 6.11 -22.90
C ASP A 1074 35.11 5.25 -22.78
N PHE A 1075 33.93 5.84 -22.95
CA PHE A 1075 32.68 5.09 -22.88
C PHE A 1075 32.17 4.57 -24.22
N ASP A 1076 31.32 3.53 -24.13
CA ASP A 1076 30.73 2.87 -25.28
C ASP A 1076 29.57 3.70 -25.87
N ALA A 1077 29.80 4.32 -27.02
CA ALA A 1077 28.79 5.10 -27.73
C ALA A 1077 27.92 4.25 -28.68
N SER A 1078 28.03 2.91 -28.65
CA SER A 1078 27.31 1.99 -29.55
C SER A 1078 25.80 2.21 -29.56
N CYS A 1079 25.18 2.41 -28.39
CA CYS A 1079 23.73 2.60 -28.27
C CYS A 1079 23.21 3.87 -28.97
N CYS A 1080 24.05 4.90 -29.10
CA CYS A 1080 23.74 6.10 -29.88
C CYS A 1080 24.09 5.90 -31.36
N ALA A 1081 25.28 5.38 -31.64
CA ALA A 1081 25.79 5.16 -33.00
C ALA A 1081 24.91 4.21 -33.82
N ILE A 1082 24.28 3.22 -33.18
CA ILE A 1082 23.45 2.23 -33.88
C ILE A 1082 22.20 2.84 -34.53
N LEU A 1083 21.63 3.88 -33.92
CA LEU A 1083 20.48 4.60 -34.48
C LEU A 1083 20.86 5.33 -35.76
N PHE A 1084 22.03 5.97 -35.79
CA PHE A 1084 22.56 6.61 -37.00
C PHE A 1084 22.90 5.58 -38.08
N CYS A 1085 23.55 4.47 -37.70
CA CYS A 1085 23.84 3.37 -38.60
C CYS A 1085 22.56 2.82 -39.26
N LYS A 1086 21.49 2.65 -38.47
CA LYS A 1086 20.21 2.16 -38.97
C LYS A 1086 19.50 3.17 -39.86
N ALA A 1087 19.49 4.45 -39.48
CA ALA A 1087 18.95 5.52 -40.31
C ALA A 1087 19.63 5.58 -41.68
N MET A 1088 20.97 5.48 -41.70
CA MET A 1088 21.78 5.45 -42.91
C MET A 1088 21.51 4.21 -43.77
N GLU A 1089 21.44 3.02 -43.16
CA GLU A 1089 21.10 1.77 -43.86
C GLU A 1089 19.75 1.88 -44.56
N LEU A 1090 18.73 2.35 -43.83
CA LEU A 1090 17.37 2.52 -44.35
C LEU A 1090 17.31 3.59 -45.45
N GLN A 1091 18.05 4.69 -45.29
CA GLN A 1091 18.13 5.76 -46.28
C GLN A 1091 18.79 5.27 -47.58
N MET A 1092 19.97 4.65 -47.49
CA MET A 1092 20.66 4.07 -48.64
C MET A 1092 19.79 3.04 -49.36
N LYS A 1093 19.14 2.16 -48.60
CA LYS A 1093 18.23 1.16 -49.15
C LYS A 1093 17.02 1.79 -49.83
N GLY A 1094 16.43 2.82 -49.24
CA GLY A 1094 15.31 3.57 -49.79
C GLY A 1094 15.64 4.21 -51.13
N CYS A 1095 16.81 4.86 -51.23
CA CYS A 1095 17.19 5.58 -52.43
C CYS A 1095 17.78 4.69 -53.53
N PHE A 1096 18.63 3.72 -53.19
CA PHE A 1096 19.40 2.96 -54.20
C PHE A 1096 18.79 1.64 -54.64
N LYS A 1097 17.90 1.03 -53.85
CA LYS A 1097 17.35 -0.30 -54.17
C LYS A 1097 16.80 -0.34 -55.59
N GLU A 1098 15.77 0.46 -55.89
CA GLU A 1098 15.15 0.42 -57.20
C GLU A 1098 16.08 0.98 -58.29
N GLY A 1099 16.85 2.02 -57.97
CA GLY A 1099 17.76 2.67 -58.90
C GLY A 1099 18.82 1.72 -59.45
N ILE A 1100 19.49 0.97 -58.58
CA ILE A 1100 20.52 0.00 -58.98
C ILE A 1100 19.89 -1.22 -59.68
N GLN A 1101 18.71 -1.67 -59.26
CA GLN A 1101 17.98 -2.73 -59.95
C GLN A 1101 17.61 -2.37 -61.39
N HIS A 1102 17.31 -1.09 -61.67
CA HIS A 1102 17.04 -0.59 -63.03
C HIS A 1102 18.31 -0.26 -63.82
N ALA A 1103 19.33 0.28 -63.15
CA ALA A 1103 20.57 0.68 -63.82
C ALA A 1103 21.43 -0.53 -64.22
N LEU A 1104 21.39 -1.62 -63.44
CA LEU A 1104 22.24 -2.80 -63.59
C LEU A 1104 21.42 -4.11 -63.44
N PRO A 1105 20.33 -4.31 -64.20
CA PRO A 1105 19.34 -5.36 -63.93
C PRO A 1105 19.88 -6.79 -63.99
N ASP A 1106 20.85 -7.05 -64.87
CA ASP A 1106 21.45 -8.38 -65.05
C ASP A 1106 22.77 -8.57 -64.28
N TYR A 1107 23.22 -7.59 -63.51
CA TYR A 1107 24.41 -7.77 -62.66
C TYR A 1107 24.07 -8.72 -61.50
N GLU A 1108 24.95 -9.69 -61.25
CA GLU A 1108 24.72 -10.73 -60.25
C GLU A 1108 25.40 -10.43 -58.92
N ILE A 1109 24.64 -10.60 -57.84
CA ILE A 1109 25.09 -10.56 -56.45
C ILE A 1109 24.85 -11.92 -55.79
N LYS A 1110 25.45 -12.19 -54.63
CA LYS A 1110 25.16 -13.32 -53.77
C LYS A 1110 23.72 -13.20 -53.25
N GLY A 1111 22.93 -14.26 -53.43
CA GLY A 1111 21.58 -14.34 -52.85
C GLY A 1111 21.58 -14.98 -51.47
N LYS A 1112 20.43 -14.89 -50.78
CA LYS A 1112 20.20 -15.51 -49.46
C LYS A 1112 19.16 -16.64 -49.58
N GLY A 1113 19.52 -17.84 -49.07
CA GLY A 1113 18.62 -19.00 -48.99
C GLY A 1113 19.04 -20.20 -49.88
N LYS A 1114 18.52 -21.39 -49.56
CA LYS A 1114 18.82 -22.63 -50.31
C LYS A 1114 18.42 -22.47 -51.79
N GLY A 1115 19.40 -22.58 -52.69
CA GLY A 1115 19.19 -22.49 -54.14
C GLY A 1115 19.32 -21.08 -54.75
N ARG A 1116 19.76 -20.07 -53.99
CA ARG A 1116 19.98 -18.68 -54.45
C ARG A 1116 21.44 -18.26 -54.35
N GLU A 1117 22.38 -19.03 -54.87
CA GLU A 1117 23.82 -18.74 -54.75
C GLU A 1117 24.24 -17.43 -55.44
N ARG A 1118 23.67 -17.15 -56.61
CA ARG A 1118 23.83 -15.89 -57.37
C ARG A 1118 22.46 -15.43 -57.86
N VAL A 1119 22.14 -14.16 -57.64
CA VAL A 1119 20.86 -13.54 -57.96
C VAL A 1119 21.13 -12.28 -58.76
N LYS A 1120 20.42 -12.11 -59.88
CA LYS A 1120 20.45 -10.87 -60.65
C LYS A 1120 19.82 -9.74 -59.86
N LEU A 1121 20.38 -8.53 -59.92
CA LEU A 1121 19.88 -7.40 -59.13
C LEU A 1121 18.39 -7.15 -59.32
N LYS A 1122 17.85 -7.30 -60.53
CA LYS A 1122 16.39 -7.17 -60.79
C LYS A 1122 15.52 -8.13 -59.96
N ASP A 1123 16.06 -9.28 -59.57
CA ASP A 1123 15.41 -10.36 -58.81
C ASP A 1123 15.87 -10.38 -57.33
N ALA A 1124 16.73 -9.43 -56.94
CA ALA A 1124 17.27 -9.31 -55.60
C ALA A 1124 16.20 -8.85 -54.60
N GLN A 1125 16.13 -9.55 -53.48
CA GLN A 1125 15.21 -9.26 -52.39
C GLN A 1125 15.76 -8.14 -51.49
N PRO A 1126 14.90 -7.42 -50.75
CA PRO A 1126 15.35 -6.32 -49.88
C PRO A 1126 16.40 -6.74 -48.86
N ASN A 1127 16.34 -7.94 -48.32
CA ASN A 1127 17.32 -8.44 -47.35
C ASN A 1127 18.66 -8.84 -47.98
N GLU A 1128 18.74 -8.96 -49.32
CA GLU A 1128 19.97 -9.26 -50.08
C GLU A 1128 20.76 -7.97 -50.46
N LEU A 1129 20.15 -6.80 -50.27
CA LEU A 1129 20.73 -5.48 -50.59
C LEU A 1129 21.14 -4.76 -49.30
N THR A 1130 22.30 -5.14 -48.76
CA THR A 1130 22.90 -4.51 -47.58
C THR A 1130 23.78 -3.31 -47.97
N LEU A 1131 24.26 -2.55 -46.98
CA LEU A 1131 25.20 -1.45 -47.23
C LEU A 1131 26.50 -1.93 -47.92
N GLY A 1132 27.05 -3.09 -47.54
CA GLY A 1132 28.22 -3.62 -48.22
C GLY A 1132 27.91 -4.16 -49.62
N THR A 1133 26.70 -4.67 -49.88
CA THR A 1133 26.25 -4.95 -51.27
C THR A 1133 26.24 -3.66 -52.10
N PHE A 1134 25.69 -2.55 -51.58
CA PHE A 1134 25.71 -1.26 -52.28
C PHE A 1134 27.15 -0.75 -52.50
N GLN A 1135 28.00 -0.79 -51.47
CA GLN A 1135 29.42 -0.45 -51.55
C GLN A 1135 30.12 -1.25 -52.67
N TYR A 1136 29.90 -2.57 -52.72
CA TYR A 1136 30.51 -3.46 -53.70
C TYR A 1136 30.02 -3.18 -55.13
N VAL A 1137 28.69 -3.14 -55.31
CA VAL A 1137 28.07 -2.94 -56.63
C VAL A 1137 28.45 -1.57 -57.20
N ILE A 1138 28.44 -0.51 -56.38
CA ILE A 1138 28.82 0.83 -56.82
C ILE A 1138 30.29 0.84 -57.25
N ASN A 1139 31.21 0.35 -56.42
CA ASN A 1139 32.64 0.33 -56.73
C ASN A 1139 32.96 -0.39 -58.05
N LYS A 1140 32.35 -1.56 -58.27
CA LYS A 1140 32.60 -2.37 -59.46
C LYS A 1140 31.97 -1.79 -60.73
N ASN A 1141 31.02 -0.87 -60.60
CA ASN A 1141 30.24 -0.35 -61.71
C ASN A 1141 30.31 1.18 -61.86
N ILE A 1142 31.29 1.86 -61.26
CA ILE A 1142 31.47 3.33 -61.37
C ILE A 1142 31.35 3.81 -62.84
N PRO A 1143 32.09 3.25 -63.83
CA PRO A 1143 31.98 3.71 -65.21
C PRO A 1143 30.61 3.47 -65.86
N ALA A 1144 29.88 2.44 -65.43
CA ALA A 1144 28.53 2.16 -65.92
C ALA A 1144 27.50 3.13 -65.32
N LEU A 1145 27.61 3.41 -64.01
CA LEU A 1145 26.77 4.37 -63.31
C LEU A 1145 26.99 5.80 -63.80
N SER A 1146 28.24 6.21 -64.04
CA SER A 1146 28.57 7.53 -64.61
C SER A 1146 28.01 7.70 -66.03
N ARG A 1147 28.10 6.66 -66.88
CA ARG A 1147 27.49 6.68 -68.22
C ARG A 1147 25.97 6.81 -68.14
N LYS A 1148 25.33 6.06 -67.23
CA LYS A 1148 23.89 6.16 -67.00
C LYS A 1148 23.48 7.55 -66.53
N MET A 1149 24.24 8.17 -65.63
CA MET A 1149 23.98 9.54 -65.17
C MET A 1149 24.14 10.57 -66.28
N LYS A 1150 25.16 10.43 -67.14
CA LYS A 1150 25.33 11.27 -68.33
C LYS A 1150 24.14 11.14 -69.30
N MET A 1151 23.60 9.94 -69.46
CA MET A 1151 22.39 9.69 -70.25
C MET A 1151 21.14 10.34 -69.65
N LEU A 1152 21.09 10.50 -68.32
CA LEU A 1152 20.01 11.18 -67.61
C LEU A 1152 20.24 12.69 -67.46
N GLU A 1153 21.10 13.28 -68.30
CA GLU A 1153 21.48 14.69 -68.29
C GLU A 1153 22.12 15.19 -66.96
N ALA A 1154 22.52 14.26 -66.08
CA ALA A 1154 23.08 14.55 -64.77
C ALA A 1154 24.62 14.43 -64.79
N SER A 1155 25.26 15.19 -65.68
CA SER A 1155 26.70 15.07 -66.00
C SER A 1155 27.65 15.45 -64.85
N ILE A 1156 27.14 16.08 -63.78
CA ILE A 1156 27.90 16.41 -62.56
C ILE A 1156 28.26 15.16 -61.75
N TYR A 1157 27.57 14.04 -61.95
CA TYR A 1157 27.82 12.76 -61.27
C TYR A 1157 28.72 11.86 -62.13
N ASP A 1158 29.91 12.37 -62.42
CA ASP A 1158 30.94 11.70 -63.21
C ASP A 1158 31.71 10.63 -62.40
N GLU A 1159 32.71 10.00 -63.00
CA GLU A 1159 33.49 8.94 -62.32
C GLU A 1159 34.22 9.45 -61.08
N LYS A 1160 34.61 10.74 -61.04
CA LYS A 1160 35.27 11.34 -59.87
C LYS A 1160 34.26 11.49 -58.74
N TRP A 1161 33.05 11.94 -59.04
CA TRP A 1161 31.97 12.05 -58.06
C TRP A 1161 31.63 10.68 -57.47
N TRP A 1162 31.40 9.67 -58.30
CA TRP A 1162 31.08 8.30 -57.82
C TRP A 1162 32.22 7.69 -57.01
N SER A 1163 33.47 8.02 -57.32
CA SER A 1163 34.65 7.57 -56.56
C SER A 1163 34.69 8.21 -55.16
N GLU A 1164 34.43 9.50 -55.03
CA GLU A 1164 34.36 10.18 -53.73
C GLU A 1164 33.10 9.75 -52.93
N PHE A 1165 31.95 9.54 -53.59
CA PHE A 1165 30.75 8.98 -52.96
C PHE A 1165 31.03 7.57 -52.41
N TYR A 1166 31.69 6.73 -53.20
CA TYR A 1166 32.13 5.40 -52.77
C TYR A 1166 33.06 5.46 -51.56
N LYS A 1167 34.03 6.39 -51.53
CA LYS A 1167 34.93 6.56 -50.36
C LYS A 1167 34.15 6.89 -49.09
N LYS A 1168 33.20 7.83 -49.15
CA LYS A 1168 32.31 8.17 -48.03
C LYS A 1168 31.45 6.96 -47.61
N LEU A 1169 30.81 6.27 -48.57
CA LEU A 1169 30.01 5.08 -48.29
C LEU A 1169 30.85 3.94 -47.67
N SER A 1170 32.06 3.72 -48.15
CA SER A 1170 33.01 2.74 -47.59
C SER A 1170 33.37 3.12 -46.15
N SER A 1171 33.75 4.38 -45.93
CA SER A 1171 34.10 4.92 -44.60
C SER A 1171 32.96 4.79 -43.58
N CYS A 1172 31.72 5.04 -44.01
CA CYS A 1172 30.51 4.82 -43.23
C CYS A 1172 30.24 3.32 -42.97
N THR A 1173 30.41 2.48 -43.98
CA THR A 1173 30.15 1.03 -43.89
C THR A 1173 31.14 0.37 -42.94
N ASP A 1174 32.42 0.74 -43.00
CA ASP A 1174 33.47 0.24 -42.11
C ASP A 1174 33.19 0.62 -40.65
N LYS A 1175 32.76 1.86 -40.39
CA LYS A 1175 32.38 2.31 -39.04
C LYS A 1175 31.10 1.66 -38.55
N ARG A 1176 30.10 1.48 -39.42
CA ARG A 1176 28.89 0.71 -39.11
C ARG A 1176 29.26 -0.71 -38.71
N ASN A 1177 30.11 -1.38 -39.49
CA ASN A 1177 30.58 -2.72 -39.17
C ASN A 1177 31.31 -2.72 -37.82
N LYS A 1178 32.22 -1.77 -37.59
CA LYS A 1178 32.89 -1.63 -36.28
C LYS A 1178 31.90 -1.41 -35.12
N CYS A 1179 30.84 -0.64 -35.32
CA CYS A 1179 29.77 -0.44 -34.33
C CYS A 1179 28.94 -1.71 -34.10
N CYS A 1180 28.81 -2.59 -35.11
CA CYS A 1180 28.01 -3.80 -35.05
C CYS A 1180 28.79 -5.08 -34.70
N HIS A 1181 30.12 -4.98 -34.58
CA HIS A 1181 31.01 -6.06 -34.14
C HIS A 1181 31.33 -5.94 -32.65
N ASP A 1182 31.87 -7.01 -32.06
CA ASP A 1182 32.17 -7.10 -30.63
C ASP A 1182 33.37 -6.21 -30.24
N GLY A 1183 33.13 -5.19 -29.42
CA GLY A 1183 34.15 -4.24 -28.94
C GLY A 1183 33.59 -2.87 -28.54
N LEU A 1184 34.44 -2.04 -27.93
CA LEU A 1184 34.13 -0.66 -27.52
C LEU A 1184 33.99 0.26 -28.75
N PHE A 1185 32.83 0.90 -28.94
CA PHE A 1185 32.65 1.92 -29.98
C PHE A 1185 32.87 3.33 -29.42
N GLU A 1186 34.10 3.82 -29.49
CA GLU A 1186 34.47 5.13 -28.95
C GLU A 1186 33.73 6.31 -29.63
N TRP A 1187 33.51 7.38 -28.88
CA TRP A 1187 32.90 8.63 -29.36
C TRP A 1187 33.63 9.26 -30.56
N LYS A 1188 34.95 9.06 -30.67
CA LYS A 1188 35.73 9.48 -31.85
C LYS A 1188 35.22 8.81 -33.13
N HIS A 1189 34.89 7.52 -33.07
CA HIS A 1189 34.32 6.80 -34.21
C HIS A 1189 32.92 7.31 -34.55
N LEU A 1190 32.10 7.61 -33.54
CA LEU A 1190 30.79 8.25 -33.73
C LEU A 1190 30.93 9.61 -34.42
N SER A 1191 31.84 10.47 -33.94
CA SER A 1191 32.08 11.80 -34.51
C SER A 1191 32.49 11.73 -35.98
N GLN A 1192 33.37 10.79 -36.35
CA GLN A 1192 33.76 10.59 -37.74
C GLN A 1192 32.63 10.00 -38.59
N LEU A 1193 31.82 9.07 -38.04
CA LEU A 1193 30.63 8.54 -38.71
C LEU A 1193 29.64 9.67 -39.03
N LEU A 1194 29.35 10.54 -38.07
CA LEU A 1194 28.47 11.70 -38.26
C LEU A 1194 29.03 12.69 -39.28
N SER A 1195 30.34 12.91 -39.27
CA SER A 1195 31.00 13.74 -40.29
C SER A 1195 30.79 13.18 -41.70
N ASP A 1196 31.01 11.89 -41.91
CA ASP A 1196 30.79 11.25 -43.23
C ASP A 1196 29.31 11.29 -43.64
N MET A 1197 28.39 11.11 -42.68
CA MET A 1197 26.94 11.09 -42.90
C MET A 1197 26.35 12.45 -43.24
N PHE A 1198 26.83 13.54 -42.64
CA PHE A 1198 26.17 14.85 -42.73
C PHE A 1198 27.04 15.98 -43.32
N MET A 1199 28.37 15.94 -43.18
CA MET A 1199 29.25 17.05 -43.56
C MET A 1199 29.78 16.94 -45.00
N GLU A 1200 30.11 18.08 -45.60
CA GLU A 1200 30.72 18.17 -46.94
C GLU A 1200 32.18 17.65 -46.95
N SER A 1201 32.59 16.95 -48.01
CA SER A 1201 33.98 16.49 -48.19
C SER A 1201 34.93 17.64 -48.51
N GLY A 1202 36.13 17.60 -47.93
CA GLY A 1202 37.22 18.52 -48.28
C GLY A 1202 37.87 18.26 -49.66
N ASN A 1203 37.57 17.13 -50.30
CA ASN A 1203 38.13 16.74 -51.60
C ASN A 1203 37.30 17.31 -52.77
N SER A 1204 37.92 17.38 -53.96
CA SER A 1204 37.25 17.76 -55.21
C SER A 1204 36.92 16.51 -56.05
N PRO A 1205 35.67 16.32 -56.52
CA PRO A 1205 34.50 17.18 -56.33
C PRO A 1205 34.01 17.18 -54.88
N LYS A 1206 33.46 18.33 -54.44
CA LYS A 1206 32.84 18.43 -53.11
C LYS A 1206 31.52 17.66 -53.10
N ILE A 1207 31.35 16.79 -52.12
CA ILE A 1207 30.17 15.95 -51.95
C ILE A 1207 29.63 16.18 -50.54
N ALA A 1208 28.32 16.42 -50.41
CA ALA A 1208 27.68 16.62 -49.11
C ALA A 1208 27.68 15.33 -48.27
N GLY A 1209 27.00 15.35 -47.12
CA GLY A 1209 26.84 14.16 -46.28
C GLY A 1209 26.16 13.00 -47.03
N LEU A 1210 26.56 11.76 -46.73
CA LEU A 1210 25.99 10.56 -47.34
C LEU A 1210 24.45 10.49 -47.19
N MET A 1211 23.90 10.98 -46.08
CA MET A 1211 22.45 11.04 -45.84
C MET A 1211 21.71 11.85 -46.91
N PHE A 1212 22.31 12.92 -47.41
CA PHE A 1212 21.74 13.80 -48.42
C PHE A 1212 22.05 13.29 -49.83
N GLU A 1213 23.31 12.96 -50.08
CA GLU A 1213 23.80 12.56 -51.41
C GLU A 1213 23.27 11.21 -51.87
N SER A 1214 22.82 10.37 -50.93
CA SER A 1214 22.20 9.08 -51.24
C SER A 1214 20.95 9.20 -52.12
N GLN A 1215 20.26 10.34 -52.11
CA GLN A 1215 19.10 10.61 -52.97
C GLN A 1215 19.40 10.47 -54.46
N ILE A 1216 20.67 10.55 -54.85
CA ILE A 1216 21.09 10.30 -56.24
C ILE A 1216 20.66 8.92 -56.75
N GLY A 1217 20.53 7.94 -55.86
CA GLY A 1217 20.06 6.59 -56.18
C GLY A 1217 18.67 6.60 -56.81
N GLU A 1218 17.79 7.52 -56.42
CA GLU A 1218 16.44 7.63 -56.98
C GLU A 1218 16.47 8.10 -58.44
N LYS A 1219 17.44 8.95 -58.82
CA LYS A 1219 17.60 9.40 -60.20
C LYS A 1219 17.98 8.24 -61.15
N LEU A 1220 18.64 7.20 -60.65
CA LEU A 1220 18.98 6.01 -61.46
C LEU A 1220 17.75 5.22 -61.94
N LYS A 1221 16.60 5.38 -61.27
CA LYS A 1221 15.32 4.74 -61.65
C LYS A 1221 14.75 5.30 -62.95
N SER A 1222 15.07 6.56 -63.28
CA SER A 1222 14.48 7.26 -64.42
C SER A 1222 14.84 6.57 -65.74
N ALA A 1223 13.83 6.21 -66.53
CA ALA A 1223 14.00 5.65 -67.86
C ALA A 1223 14.15 6.77 -68.88
N LEU A 1224 15.20 6.72 -69.72
CA LEU A 1224 15.17 7.38 -71.02
C LEU A 1224 14.16 6.63 -71.88
N CYS A 1225 12.99 7.24 -72.12
CA CYS A 1225 12.17 6.89 -73.27
C CYS A 1225 12.93 7.31 -74.53
N ILE A 1226 13.67 6.38 -75.14
CA ILE A 1226 14.07 6.54 -76.54
C ILE A 1226 12.90 6.04 -77.37
N SER A 1227 12.20 6.98 -77.98
CA SER A 1227 11.16 6.78 -78.98
C SER A 1227 11.70 5.96 -80.16
N GLY A 1228 11.22 4.73 -80.32
CA GLY A 1228 11.08 4.13 -81.64
C GLY A 1228 9.81 4.69 -82.27
N ASP A 1229 9.97 5.54 -83.28
CA ASP A 1229 8.87 5.90 -84.17
C ASP A 1229 8.77 4.82 -85.28
N GLY A 1230 7.56 4.33 -85.54
CA GLY A 1230 7.36 3.24 -86.49
C GLY A 1230 6.10 2.39 -86.32
N SER A 1231 4.95 3.01 -86.01
CA SER A 1231 3.60 2.53 -86.34
C SER A 1231 3.09 1.21 -85.73
N LYS A 1232 2.06 1.30 -84.88
CA LYS A 1232 0.66 0.93 -85.19
C LYS A 1232 -0.22 0.93 -83.93
N GLU A 1233 -1.20 1.83 -83.97
CA GLU A 1233 -2.59 1.75 -83.47
C GLU A 1233 -2.95 0.89 -82.22
N LYS A 1234 -3.40 1.60 -81.17
CA LYS A 1234 -4.66 1.48 -80.36
C LYS A 1234 -5.14 0.10 -79.84
N PRO A 1235 -6.07 0.00 -78.83
CA PRO A 1235 -6.58 1.00 -77.86
C PRO A 1235 -6.73 0.51 -76.38
N TRP A 1236 -6.80 1.47 -75.44
CA TRP A 1236 -7.71 1.58 -74.27
C TRP A 1236 -8.21 0.33 -73.50
N LYS A 1237 -8.01 0.26 -72.15
CA LYS A 1237 -9.00 0.58 -71.06
C LYS A 1237 -8.67 -0.06 -69.69
N LYS A 1238 -9.00 0.71 -68.63
CA LYS A 1238 -9.46 0.35 -67.27
C LYS A 1238 -8.51 -0.43 -66.35
N ASN A 1239 -7.94 0.24 -65.35
CA ASN A 1239 -8.50 0.58 -64.03
C ASN A 1239 -7.41 1.22 -63.17
#